data_AF-J2ZPG8-F1
#
_entry.id   AF-J2ZPG8-F1
#
_cell.length_a   1.000
_cell.length_b   1.000
_cell.length_c   1.000
_cell.angle_alpha   90.00
_cell.angle_beta   90.00
_cell.angle_gamma   90.00
#
_symmetry.space_group_name_H-M   'P 1'
#
loop_
_entity.id
_entity.type
_entity.pdbx_description
1 polymer ?
#
loop_
_entity_poly.entity_id
_entity_poly.type
_entity_poly.pdbx_seq_one_letter_code
_entity_poly.pdbx_strand_id
1 'polypeptide(L)'
;MSAIPIPRVLGTPGRAVGALVALVALVATLLTVLPTQARAANNPSITVSGLSLVVSNANGVEEPDNTSVKVDDILKLKFAWDARNASARSGDSFQIQLPEQLRNRERLSEPMKVSHQGAEHTIGECVMDDRAITCTFNSTLDTIIGQGFTGLQGNGTALVLASQASDSANVTIDANGKQTEVPVPGGKIAENVGLEYKPQWMSKWAADVTSTSKKVDWEVTFGPDQVKEALEKNGQSLTVDGRTRSTITFSDELGPGQVYVPTKSDWKLSIGAAQGRNNFYGQVTDASGADKDVSQGDFDLDVTIQGNTATIAVTGPFAPQTNYHIYYSSTPTTADGVVQAGVEYTNKASVVGSGLEHSYSVHYTKSFTINVEMKPGFGGLDITKLLTGSETAKVPAGTTFQVGINYTLPGGATVDTYPGWKAPGTVNQTHTGGDTSMTVTVGEKAVYNGTFPVGTVLTLDEDTTTASATPAGVVWGSHTFTVGDQNTNSLTVEDQKSTAVTLRNSADPAAVEEGDFTVTKALAGDGDFSKSTFEFTYTCTDGTEGSLTVTGAATSEKSKKVKAGSTCTITEDSAKAGQNGYTLTAPAAQTVTITKDQTAAVTMTNTYARDMGTFSVTKVVTGLESVDNEFAFSYTCDNNVKGTLKVKADGSVTSGPELPVGTKCTIEEDAQSAAVKGYTLEAPASQTVTISEKEQAVLVTFTNAYTPEPKPEPSPSPTPEPTPTPSETPTPEPTPTPTPEPTPTPSETPTPEPTPTPTPEPTPTPTPEPTPTPSESPTPEPSPTPTPEPSPTPSESPTPGETPDPSESPTPAPSESPSPDPSATPDPSDPATPGAPSSPSGTPPAAPSDPAKPQEPSGGPLASTGVRVGLPLAVAVLAVMGGALLVSRRRA
;
A
#
# COMPACT_ATOMS: atom_id res chain seq x y z
N MET A 1 -66.17 -93.27 37.05
CA MET A 1 -64.83 -93.20 37.68
C MET A 1 -64.15 -91.95 37.16
N SER A 2 -63.33 -91.29 37.98
CA SER A 2 -63.00 -89.86 37.87
C SER A 2 -62.31 -89.42 36.57
N ALA A 3 -62.36 -88.16 36.11
CA ALA A 3 -63.38 -87.10 36.17
C ALA A 3 -62.82 -85.90 35.38
N ILE A 4 -63.31 -85.66 34.17
CA ILE A 4 -62.94 -84.49 33.34
C ILE A 4 -63.76 -83.27 33.80
N PRO A 5 -63.18 -82.06 33.82
CA PRO A 5 -63.96 -80.92 33.33
C PRO A 5 -63.16 -79.85 32.54
N ILE A 6 -63.81 -79.39 31.47
CA ILE A 6 -63.69 -78.05 30.85
C ILE A 6 -64.98 -77.32 31.33
N PRO A 7 -65.00 -76.05 31.81
CA PRO A 7 -65.23 -74.92 30.88
C PRO A 7 -64.90 -73.47 31.34
N ARG A 8 -64.99 -72.53 30.35
CA ARG A 8 -65.71 -71.21 30.29
C ARG A 8 -66.02 -70.42 31.59
N VAL A 9 -66.24 -69.09 31.61
CA VAL A 9 -66.21 -67.92 30.67
C VAL A 9 -66.37 -66.65 31.52
N LEU A 10 -65.84 -65.50 31.08
CA LEU A 10 -66.32 -64.11 31.31
C LEU A 10 -65.26 -63.18 30.65
N GLY A 11 -65.54 -62.05 30.00
CA GLY A 11 -66.78 -61.38 29.58
C GLY A 11 -66.38 -60.08 28.84
N THR A 12 -67.10 -59.69 27.79
CA THR A 12 -66.77 -58.52 26.92
C THR A 12 -66.95 -57.15 27.63
N PRO A 13 -66.22 -56.10 27.21
CA PRO A 13 -66.67 -55.20 26.13
C PRO A 13 -65.53 -54.83 25.14
N GLY A 14 -65.72 -54.13 24.02
CA GLY A 14 -66.94 -53.58 23.41
C GLY A 14 -66.79 -52.10 23.00
N ARG A 15 -66.73 -51.83 21.68
CA ARG A 15 -66.70 -50.50 20.99
C ARG A 15 -65.42 -49.67 21.15
N ALA A 16 -65.06 -48.75 20.23
CA ALA A 16 -65.37 -48.57 18.79
C ALA A 16 -64.47 -47.44 18.21
N VAL A 17 -64.47 -47.27 16.88
CA VAL A 17 -63.90 -46.12 16.12
C VAL A 17 -62.37 -46.02 16.13
N GLY A 18 -61.74 -46.46 15.02
CA GLY A 18 -60.29 -46.33 14.83
C GLY A 18 -59.76 -46.82 13.48
N ALA A 19 -60.56 -46.75 12.40
CA ALA A 19 -60.24 -47.39 11.11
C ALA A 19 -60.38 -46.51 9.86
N LEU A 20 -60.56 -45.19 10.02
CA LEU A 20 -60.61 -44.25 8.87
C LEU A 20 -59.49 -43.20 8.85
N VAL A 21 -58.74 -43.03 9.95
CA VAL A 21 -57.61 -42.07 10.02
C VAL A 21 -56.30 -42.70 9.53
N ALA A 22 -56.13 -44.01 9.69
CA ALA A 22 -54.90 -44.72 9.34
C ALA A 22 -54.61 -44.78 7.82
N LEU A 23 -55.63 -44.75 6.97
CA LEU A 23 -55.43 -44.88 5.51
C LEU A 23 -55.06 -43.55 4.84
N VAL A 24 -55.50 -42.41 5.38
CA VAL A 24 -55.12 -41.07 4.88
C VAL A 24 -53.71 -40.71 5.33
N ALA A 25 -53.32 -41.09 6.56
CA ALA A 25 -51.97 -40.88 7.07
C ALA A 25 -50.90 -41.61 6.22
N LEU A 26 -51.19 -42.82 5.74
CA LEU A 26 -50.20 -43.66 5.05
C LEU A 26 -49.98 -43.27 3.57
N VAL A 27 -50.91 -42.52 2.96
CA VAL A 27 -50.73 -41.91 1.63
C VAL A 27 -50.04 -40.53 1.74
N ALA A 28 -50.26 -39.79 2.84
CA ALA A 28 -49.59 -38.52 3.09
C ALA A 28 -48.08 -38.67 3.40
N THR A 29 -47.67 -39.77 4.05
CA THR A 29 -46.25 -40.03 4.39
C THR A 29 -45.40 -40.55 3.23
N LEU A 30 -45.98 -40.91 2.08
CA LEU A 30 -45.25 -41.41 0.92
C LEU A 30 -45.04 -40.35 -0.19
N LEU A 31 -45.44 -39.10 0.06
CA LEU A 31 -45.39 -37.99 -0.89
C LEU A 31 -44.48 -36.81 -0.47
N THR A 32 -43.80 -36.91 0.67
CA THR A 32 -42.99 -35.82 1.25
C THR A 32 -41.51 -36.14 1.47
N VAL A 33 -41.04 -37.31 1.01
CA VAL A 33 -39.60 -37.66 0.98
C VAL A 33 -39.19 -38.12 -0.43
N LEU A 34 -39.53 -37.31 -1.43
CA LEU A 34 -38.55 -37.09 -2.49
C LEU A 34 -37.42 -36.27 -1.85
N PRO A 35 -36.14 -36.65 -2.00
CA PRO A 35 -35.07 -35.78 -1.56
C PRO A 35 -35.17 -34.49 -2.36
N THR A 36 -35.51 -33.39 -1.67
CA THR A 36 -35.19 -32.05 -2.15
C THR A 36 -33.68 -31.95 -2.15
N GLN A 37 -33.05 -32.42 -3.23
CA GLN A 37 -31.72 -31.93 -3.60
C GLN A 37 -31.81 -30.42 -3.53
N ALA A 38 -31.02 -29.81 -2.65
CA ALA A 38 -30.83 -28.38 -2.66
C ALA A 38 -30.23 -28.07 -4.03
N ARG A 39 -31.07 -27.62 -4.97
CA ARG A 39 -30.58 -27.19 -6.28
C ARG A 39 -29.65 -26.03 -6.02
N ALA A 40 -28.40 -26.18 -6.45
CA ALA A 40 -27.46 -25.09 -6.53
C ALA A 40 -28.15 -23.91 -7.24
N ALA A 41 -27.98 -22.71 -6.68
CA ALA A 41 -28.59 -21.53 -7.26
C ALA A 41 -27.72 -21.11 -8.43
N ASN A 42 -28.27 -21.11 -9.66
CA ASN A 42 -27.56 -20.55 -10.80
C ASN A 42 -27.29 -19.07 -10.50
N ASN A 43 -26.01 -18.73 -10.34
CA ASN A 43 -25.56 -17.36 -10.12
C ASN A 43 -25.53 -16.67 -11.51
N PRO A 44 -26.46 -15.73 -11.80
CA PRO A 44 -26.61 -15.15 -13.12
C PRO A 44 -25.47 -14.18 -13.49
N SER A 45 -24.62 -13.82 -12.52
CA SER A 45 -23.44 -12.97 -12.75
C SER A 45 -22.24 -13.76 -13.29
N ILE A 46 -22.29 -15.10 -13.25
CA ILE A 46 -21.30 -15.95 -13.95
C ILE A 46 -21.64 -15.94 -15.43
N THR A 47 -20.69 -15.51 -16.26
CA THR A 47 -20.90 -15.46 -17.70
C THR A 47 -20.39 -16.73 -18.37
N VAL A 48 -21.18 -17.30 -19.29
CA VAL A 48 -20.75 -18.35 -20.22
C VAL A 48 -20.71 -17.75 -21.62
N SER A 49 -19.62 -18.00 -22.35
CA SER A 49 -19.32 -17.36 -23.64
C SER A 49 -18.46 -18.26 -24.54
N GLY A 50 -18.07 -17.78 -25.72
CA GLY A 50 -17.18 -18.52 -26.63
C GLY A 50 -17.78 -19.81 -27.20
N LEU A 51 -19.11 -19.97 -27.14
CA LEU A 51 -19.83 -21.15 -27.58
C LEU A 51 -19.61 -21.41 -29.08
N SER A 52 -19.10 -22.60 -29.39
CA SER A 52 -18.87 -23.03 -30.78
C SER A 52 -19.01 -24.54 -30.92
N LEU A 53 -19.48 -24.98 -32.09
CA LEU A 53 -19.60 -26.38 -32.48
C LEU A 53 -18.64 -26.69 -33.63
N VAL A 54 -17.97 -27.83 -33.56
CA VAL A 54 -17.14 -28.39 -34.64
C VAL A 54 -17.42 -29.88 -34.74
N VAL A 55 -17.40 -30.47 -35.94
CA VAL A 55 -17.49 -31.93 -36.09
C VAL A 55 -16.30 -32.59 -35.40
N SER A 56 -16.53 -33.72 -34.76
CA SER A 56 -15.49 -34.40 -33.99
C SER A 56 -15.74 -35.89 -33.94
N ASN A 57 -14.68 -36.69 -33.92
CA ASN A 57 -14.84 -38.12 -33.68
C ASN A 57 -15.11 -38.43 -32.19
N ALA A 58 -15.43 -39.68 -31.87
CA ALA A 58 -15.75 -40.11 -30.51
C ALA A 58 -14.66 -39.90 -29.45
N ASN A 59 -13.41 -39.67 -29.88
CA ASN A 59 -12.28 -39.37 -28.99
C ASN A 59 -11.98 -37.87 -28.87
N GLY A 60 -12.80 -37.01 -29.49
CA GLY A 60 -12.69 -35.56 -29.42
C GLY A 60 -11.63 -34.95 -30.34
N VAL A 61 -11.18 -35.66 -31.38
CA VAL A 61 -10.37 -35.04 -32.45
C VAL A 61 -11.29 -34.18 -33.31
N GLU A 62 -10.93 -32.92 -33.53
CA GLU A 62 -11.75 -31.96 -34.31
C GLU A 62 -11.56 -32.19 -35.82
N GLU A 63 -12.68 -32.18 -36.57
CA GLU A 63 -12.74 -32.34 -38.02
C GLU A 63 -13.33 -31.05 -38.67
N PRO A 64 -12.63 -29.91 -38.63
CA PRO A 64 -13.19 -28.61 -39.02
C PRO A 64 -13.60 -28.51 -40.50
N ASP A 65 -12.97 -29.29 -41.38
CA ASP A 65 -13.30 -29.35 -42.81
C ASP A 65 -14.58 -30.17 -43.08
N ASN A 66 -15.02 -31.00 -42.10
CA ASN A 66 -16.25 -31.77 -42.20
C ASN A 66 -17.45 -30.87 -41.85
N THR A 67 -18.27 -30.58 -42.86
CA THR A 67 -19.45 -29.71 -42.76
C THR A 67 -20.76 -30.47 -42.97
N SER A 68 -20.75 -31.80 -43.02
CA SER A 68 -21.94 -32.61 -43.34
C SER A 68 -22.53 -33.26 -42.08
N VAL A 69 -23.12 -32.45 -41.19
CA VAL A 69 -23.72 -32.94 -39.94
C VAL A 69 -25.05 -33.65 -40.18
N LYS A 70 -25.21 -34.82 -39.57
CA LYS A 70 -26.41 -35.66 -39.56
C LYS A 70 -26.80 -36.03 -38.13
N VAL A 71 -28.02 -36.54 -37.95
CA VAL A 71 -28.40 -37.23 -36.71
C VAL A 71 -27.41 -38.37 -36.42
N ASP A 72 -27.09 -38.55 -35.15
CA ASP A 72 -26.05 -39.42 -34.56
C ASP A 72 -24.58 -39.01 -34.79
N ASP A 73 -24.30 -37.95 -35.58
CA ASP A 73 -22.93 -37.43 -35.67
C ASP A 73 -22.49 -36.78 -34.35
N ILE A 74 -21.19 -36.90 -34.05
CA ILE A 74 -20.55 -36.32 -32.87
C ILE A 74 -20.01 -34.93 -33.21
N LEU A 75 -20.31 -33.97 -32.33
CA LEU A 75 -19.84 -32.60 -32.37
C LEU A 75 -19.09 -32.31 -31.07
N LYS A 76 -18.03 -31.51 -31.13
CA LYS A 76 -17.42 -30.91 -29.95
C LYS A 76 -17.97 -29.50 -29.73
N LEU A 77 -18.67 -29.32 -28.62
CA LEU A 77 -19.01 -28.02 -28.05
C LEU A 77 -17.80 -27.47 -27.28
N LYS A 78 -17.44 -26.21 -27.52
CA LYS A 78 -16.36 -25.49 -26.82
C LYS A 78 -16.97 -24.25 -26.17
N PHE A 79 -16.53 -23.91 -24.96
CA PHE A 79 -17.01 -22.73 -24.23
C PHE A 79 -15.95 -22.16 -23.27
N ALA A 80 -16.13 -20.89 -22.91
CA ALA A 80 -15.42 -20.21 -21.83
C ALA A 80 -16.42 -19.80 -20.75
N TRP A 81 -15.97 -19.72 -19.50
CA TRP A 81 -16.77 -19.27 -18.36
C TRP A 81 -15.95 -18.31 -17.48
N ASP A 82 -16.61 -17.30 -16.93
CA ASP A 82 -15.95 -16.24 -16.16
C ASP A 82 -16.82 -15.82 -14.98
N ALA A 83 -16.26 -15.97 -13.78
CA ALA A 83 -16.88 -15.67 -12.50
C ALA A 83 -16.15 -14.54 -11.73
N ARG A 84 -15.20 -13.84 -12.36
CA ARG A 84 -14.35 -12.81 -11.72
C ARG A 84 -15.16 -11.67 -11.09
N ASN A 85 -16.27 -11.31 -11.73
CA ASN A 85 -17.21 -10.27 -11.25
C ASN A 85 -18.48 -10.86 -10.62
N ALA A 86 -18.55 -12.19 -10.43
CA ALA A 86 -19.77 -12.88 -10.01
C ALA A 86 -19.93 -13.03 -8.48
N SER A 87 -18.87 -12.73 -7.70
CA SER A 87 -18.82 -12.97 -6.25
C SER A 87 -19.17 -14.41 -5.86
N ALA A 88 -18.74 -15.38 -6.68
CA ALA A 88 -19.12 -16.78 -6.59
C ALA A 88 -18.75 -17.42 -5.24
N ARG A 89 -19.65 -18.24 -4.70
CA ARG A 89 -19.50 -18.94 -3.41
C ARG A 89 -19.86 -20.42 -3.50
N SER A 90 -19.57 -21.20 -2.46
CA SER A 90 -20.06 -22.57 -2.31
C SER A 90 -21.59 -22.64 -2.46
N GLY A 91 -22.06 -23.54 -3.32
CA GLY A 91 -23.48 -23.72 -3.63
C GLY A 91 -24.00 -22.85 -4.80
N ASP A 92 -23.21 -21.89 -5.29
CA ASP A 92 -23.48 -21.25 -6.57
C ASP A 92 -23.19 -22.22 -7.72
N SER A 93 -23.97 -22.10 -8.80
CA SER A 93 -23.73 -22.82 -10.04
C SER A 93 -23.78 -21.93 -11.28
N PHE A 94 -23.25 -22.44 -12.38
CA PHE A 94 -23.61 -22.02 -13.73
C PHE A 94 -24.03 -23.21 -14.57
N GLN A 95 -24.89 -22.98 -15.58
CA GLN A 95 -25.48 -24.05 -16.39
C GLN A 95 -25.37 -23.77 -17.89
N ILE A 96 -25.17 -24.82 -18.68
CA ILE A 96 -25.33 -24.82 -20.13
C ILE A 96 -26.44 -25.81 -20.45
N GLN A 97 -27.56 -25.34 -21.03
CA GLN A 97 -28.71 -26.15 -21.37
C GLN A 97 -28.82 -26.27 -22.90
N LEU A 98 -28.76 -27.52 -23.38
CA LEU A 98 -28.80 -27.87 -24.79
C LEU A 98 -30.25 -27.92 -25.33
N PRO A 99 -30.45 -27.52 -26.60
CA PRO A 99 -31.75 -27.59 -27.28
C PRO A 99 -32.03 -29.00 -27.82
N GLU A 100 -33.18 -29.22 -28.47
CA GLU A 100 -33.62 -30.58 -28.85
C GLU A 100 -32.72 -31.27 -29.88
N GLN A 101 -32.07 -30.47 -30.71
CA GLN A 101 -31.11 -30.87 -31.74
C GLN A 101 -29.84 -31.49 -31.17
N LEU A 102 -29.53 -31.27 -29.88
CA LEU A 102 -28.28 -31.72 -29.26
C LEU A 102 -28.57 -32.47 -27.95
N ARG A 103 -27.71 -33.45 -27.63
CA ARG A 103 -27.62 -34.05 -26.29
C ARG A 103 -26.16 -34.34 -25.98
N ASN A 104 -25.79 -34.36 -24.71
CA ASN A 104 -24.47 -34.80 -24.29
C ASN A 104 -24.25 -36.27 -24.70
N ARG A 105 -23.06 -36.59 -25.19
CA ARG A 105 -22.74 -37.94 -25.71
C ARG A 105 -22.90 -39.02 -24.64
N GLU A 106 -22.59 -38.70 -23.39
CA GLU A 106 -22.78 -39.56 -22.23
C GLU A 106 -23.11 -38.71 -21.00
N ARG A 107 -23.51 -39.37 -19.91
CA ARG A 107 -23.67 -38.73 -18.60
C ARG A 107 -22.46 -39.03 -17.74
N LEU A 108 -21.83 -37.99 -17.23
CA LEU A 108 -20.64 -38.08 -16.38
C LEU A 108 -20.65 -36.96 -15.34
N SER A 109 -19.71 -37.02 -14.41
CA SER A 109 -19.35 -35.88 -13.57
C SER A 109 -17.85 -35.66 -13.62
N GLU A 110 -17.42 -34.42 -13.79
CA GLU A 110 -16.01 -34.04 -13.78
C GLU A 110 -15.76 -33.01 -12.67
N PRO A 111 -14.79 -33.24 -11.77
CA PRO A 111 -14.46 -32.28 -10.72
C PRO A 111 -13.82 -31.02 -11.32
N MET A 112 -14.31 -29.85 -10.93
CA MET A 112 -13.61 -28.58 -11.16
C MET A 112 -12.43 -28.51 -10.19
N LYS A 113 -11.21 -28.57 -10.74
CA LYS A 113 -9.97 -28.54 -9.96
C LYS A 113 -9.15 -27.30 -10.26
N VAL A 114 -8.54 -26.76 -9.21
CA VAL A 114 -7.54 -25.70 -9.29
C VAL A 114 -6.27 -26.15 -8.60
N SER A 115 -5.12 -25.78 -9.16
CA SER A 115 -3.84 -26.00 -8.51
C SER A 115 -3.62 -24.95 -7.43
N HIS A 116 -3.46 -25.39 -6.19
CA HIS A 116 -3.21 -24.54 -5.02
C HIS A 116 -2.23 -25.25 -4.10
N GLN A 117 -1.31 -24.51 -3.49
CA GLN A 117 -0.27 -25.06 -2.61
C GLN A 117 0.62 -26.17 -3.23
N GLY A 118 0.65 -26.31 -4.56
CA GLY A 118 1.33 -27.41 -5.26
C GLY A 118 0.54 -28.73 -5.27
N ALA A 119 -0.72 -28.71 -4.83
CA ALA A 119 -1.67 -29.81 -4.90
C ALA A 119 -2.90 -29.44 -5.76
N GLU A 120 -3.65 -30.46 -6.18
CA GLU A 120 -4.90 -30.27 -6.92
C GLU A 120 -6.09 -30.24 -5.95
N HIS A 121 -6.80 -29.12 -5.88
CA HIS A 121 -7.95 -28.92 -5.00
C HIS A 121 -9.25 -28.89 -5.80
N THR A 122 -10.21 -29.76 -5.46
CA THR A 122 -11.54 -29.78 -6.07
C THR A 122 -12.41 -28.66 -5.48
N ILE A 123 -12.61 -27.59 -6.23
CA ILE A 123 -13.44 -26.41 -5.87
C ILE A 123 -14.91 -26.55 -6.25
N GLY A 124 -15.27 -27.62 -6.95
CA GLY A 124 -16.64 -27.87 -7.38
C GLY A 124 -16.73 -29.07 -8.33
N GLU A 125 -17.88 -29.23 -8.95
CA GLU A 125 -18.18 -30.38 -9.80
C GLU A 125 -19.12 -29.98 -10.95
N CYS A 126 -18.80 -30.44 -12.16
CA CYS A 126 -19.63 -30.29 -13.35
C CYS A 126 -20.34 -31.60 -13.68
N VAL A 127 -21.64 -31.64 -13.44
CA VAL A 127 -22.51 -32.77 -13.79
C VAL A 127 -23.01 -32.60 -15.22
N MET A 128 -22.82 -33.63 -16.05
CA MET A 128 -23.43 -33.73 -17.38
C MET A 128 -24.62 -34.70 -17.35
N ASP A 129 -25.80 -34.12 -17.46
CA ASP A 129 -27.04 -34.84 -17.78
C ASP A 129 -27.24 -34.92 -19.30
N ASP A 130 -28.31 -35.57 -19.75
CA ASP A 130 -28.62 -35.75 -21.18
C ASP A 130 -28.61 -34.44 -21.99
N ARG A 131 -29.13 -33.33 -21.43
CA ARG A 131 -29.18 -32.02 -22.10
C ARG A 131 -28.67 -30.85 -21.26
N ALA A 132 -28.05 -31.09 -20.10
CA ALA A 132 -27.56 -30.03 -19.24
C ALA A 132 -26.13 -30.31 -18.79
N ILE A 133 -25.30 -29.26 -18.75
CA ILE A 133 -24.00 -29.24 -18.07
C ILE A 133 -24.15 -28.26 -16.91
N THR A 134 -24.10 -28.74 -15.67
CA THR A 134 -24.31 -27.90 -14.47
C THR A 134 -23.07 -27.96 -13.60
N CYS A 135 -22.35 -26.85 -13.52
CA CYS A 135 -21.12 -26.71 -12.75
C CYS A 135 -21.41 -25.99 -11.43
N THR A 136 -21.22 -26.68 -10.31
CA THR A 136 -21.54 -26.20 -8.95
C THR A 136 -20.28 -26.08 -8.11
N PHE A 137 -20.09 -24.96 -7.41
CA PHE A 137 -18.95 -24.76 -6.51
C PHE A 137 -19.20 -25.34 -5.11
N ASN A 138 -18.13 -25.71 -4.42
CA ASN A 138 -18.15 -26.25 -3.06
C ASN A 138 -17.35 -25.37 -2.08
N SER A 139 -17.34 -25.73 -0.79
CA SER A 139 -16.69 -24.96 0.28
C SER A 139 -15.16 -24.82 0.15
N THR A 140 -14.52 -25.63 -0.69
CA THR A 140 -13.10 -25.45 -1.01
C THR A 140 -12.88 -24.18 -1.81
N LEU A 141 -13.85 -23.74 -2.64
CA LEU A 141 -13.76 -22.46 -3.34
C LEU A 141 -13.71 -21.29 -2.34
N ASP A 142 -14.65 -21.24 -1.41
CA ASP A 142 -14.73 -20.19 -0.38
C ASP A 142 -13.43 -20.12 0.43
N THR A 143 -12.86 -21.30 0.73
CA THR A 143 -11.56 -21.42 1.40
C THR A 143 -10.46 -20.79 0.55
N ILE A 144 -10.32 -21.17 -0.71
CA ILE A 144 -9.25 -20.69 -1.61
C ILE A 144 -9.39 -19.18 -1.90
N ILE A 145 -10.61 -18.66 -2.09
CA ILE A 145 -10.87 -17.22 -2.21
C ILE A 145 -10.52 -16.48 -0.90
N GLY A 146 -10.91 -17.01 0.26
CA GLY A 146 -10.56 -16.46 1.57
C GLY A 146 -9.05 -16.45 1.83
N GLN A 147 -8.30 -17.32 1.16
CA GLN A 147 -6.83 -17.38 1.15
C GLN A 147 -6.20 -16.48 0.07
N GLY A 148 -6.93 -15.50 -0.47
CA GLY A 148 -6.39 -14.45 -1.35
C GLY A 148 -6.15 -14.84 -2.81
N PHE A 149 -6.72 -15.95 -3.28
CA PHE A 149 -6.68 -16.32 -4.70
C PHE A 149 -7.83 -15.66 -5.46
N THR A 150 -7.49 -15.03 -6.57
CA THR A 150 -8.40 -14.22 -7.41
C THR A 150 -8.50 -14.78 -8.82
N GLY A 151 -9.32 -14.15 -9.67
CA GLY A 151 -9.32 -14.43 -11.10
C GLY A 151 -10.11 -15.66 -11.55
N LEU A 152 -11.06 -16.16 -10.74
CA LEU A 152 -11.87 -17.36 -11.02
C LEU A 152 -12.56 -17.32 -12.40
N GLN A 153 -12.02 -18.08 -13.33
CA GLN A 153 -12.49 -18.22 -14.71
C GLN A 153 -12.09 -19.60 -15.26
N GLY A 154 -12.45 -19.90 -16.50
CA GLY A 154 -11.91 -21.05 -17.20
C GLY A 154 -12.51 -21.32 -18.57
N ASN A 155 -12.27 -22.53 -19.05
CA ASN A 155 -12.78 -23.02 -20.33
C ASN A 155 -13.19 -24.50 -20.21
N GLY A 156 -14.03 -24.96 -21.14
CA GLY A 156 -14.44 -26.34 -21.20
C GLY A 156 -14.77 -26.81 -22.60
N THR A 157 -14.78 -28.13 -22.77
CA THR A 157 -15.25 -28.78 -24.01
C THR A 157 -16.13 -29.97 -23.66
N ALA A 158 -17.14 -30.24 -24.48
CA ALA A 158 -18.07 -31.35 -24.32
C ALA A 158 -18.33 -32.01 -25.68
N LEU A 159 -18.33 -33.34 -25.76
CA LEU A 159 -18.83 -34.06 -26.93
C LEU A 159 -20.34 -34.21 -26.82
N VAL A 160 -21.04 -33.77 -27.86
CA VAL A 160 -22.50 -33.81 -27.99
C VAL A 160 -22.88 -34.59 -29.25
N LEU A 161 -24.04 -35.22 -29.24
CA LEU A 161 -24.63 -35.92 -30.37
C LEU A 161 -25.73 -35.07 -31.01
N ALA A 162 -25.66 -34.92 -32.33
CA ALA A 162 -26.78 -34.44 -33.12
C ALA A 162 -27.97 -35.41 -32.97
N SER A 163 -29.08 -34.94 -32.39
CA SER A 163 -30.18 -35.78 -31.88
C SER A 163 -31.50 -35.62 -32.62
N GLN A 164 -31.61 -34.59 -33.46
CA GLN A 164 -32.80 -34.29 -34.25
C GLN A 164 -32.37 -33.51 -35.50
N ALA A 165 -32.93 -33.88 -36.66
CA ALA A 165 -32.70 -33.15 -37.90
C ALA A 165 -33.30 -31.73 -37.83
N SER A 166 -32.64 -30.78 -38.48
CA SER A 166 -33.06 -29.37 -38.51
C SER A 166 -32.42 -28.63 -39.68
N ASP A 167 -33.21 -27.95 -40.50
CA ASP A 167 -32.73 -27.06 -41.58
C ASP A 167 -32.28 -25.68 -41.08
N SER A 168 -32.14 -25.48 -39.76
CA SER A 168 -31.68 -24.23 -39.16
C SER A 168 -30.15 -24.11 -39.17
N ALA A 169 -29.65 -22.96 -39.62
CA ALA A 169 -28.21 -22.67 -39.66
C ALA A 169 -27.55 -22.53 -38.29
N ASN A 170 -28.32 -22.13 -37.28
CA ASN A 170 -27.91 -21.97 -35.90
C ASN A 170 -28.79 -22.84 -34.99
N VAL A 171 -28.23 -23.29 -33.88
CA VAL A 171 -28.99 -23.82 -32.73
C VAL A 171 -28.89 -22.84 -31.57
N THR A 172 -29.96 -22.68 -30.79
CA THR A 172 -29.96 -21.81 -29.62
C THR A 172 -29.58 -22.60 -28.38
N ILE A 173 -28.44 -22.26 -27.77
CA ILE A 173 -28.00 -22.83 -26.50
C ILE A 173 -28.29 -21.81 -25.39
N ASP A 174 -28.88 -22.26 -24.29
CA ASP A 174 -29.07 -21.42 -23.11
C ASP A 174 -27.80 -21.48 -22.25
N ALA A 175 -27.10 -20.34 -22.21
CA ALA A 175 -25.82 -20.14 -21.56
C ALA A 175 -26.03 -19.37 -20.24
N ASN A 176 -26.30 -20.09 -19.16
CA ASN A 176 -26.59 -19.57 -17.82
C ASN A 176 -27.74 -18.54 -17.78
N GLY A 177 -28.84 -18.81 -18.49
CA GLY A 177 -29.99 -17.93 -18.65
C GLY A 177 -29.95 -17.03 -19.90
N LYS A 178 -28.81 -16.99 -20.61
CA LYS A 178 -28.63 -16.22 -21.84
C LYS A 178 -28.77 -17.11 -23.08
N GLN A 179 -29.87 -16.95 -23.79
CA GLN A 179 -30.06 -17.55 -25.13
C GLN A 179 -28.96 -17.06 -26.08
N THR A 180 -28.18 -18.00 -26.62
CA THR A 180 -27.04 -17.72 -27.51
C THR A 180 -27.18 -18.57 -28.77
N GLU A 181 -27.20 -17.93 -29.94
CA GLU A 181 -27.14 -18.64 -31.22
C GLU A 181 -25.74 -19.17 -31.49
N VAL A 182 -25.65 -20.46 -31.82
CA VAL A 182 -24.40 -21.15 -32.13
C VAL A 182 -24.52 -21.78 -33.53
N PRO A 183 -23.64 -21.44 -34.48
CA PRO A 183 -23.68 -22.00 -35.83
C PRO A 183 -23.50 -23.52 -35.84
N VAL A 184 -24.32 -24.20 -36.65
CA VAL A 184 -24.15 -25.62 -36.98
C VAL A 184 -23.15 -25.73 -38.14
N PRO A 185 -22.13 -26.61 -38.08
CA PRO A 185 -21.25 -26.86 -39.22
C PRO A 185 -22.05 -27.23 -40.47
N GLY A 186 -21.81 -26.52 -41.58
CA GLY A 186 -22.59 -26.66 -42.83
C GLY A 186 -24.01 -26.12 -42.82
N GLY A 187 -24.47 -25.53 -41.71
CA GLY A 187 -25.73 -24.78 -41.62
C GLY A 187 -27.01 -25.63 -41.57
N LYS A 188 -26.92 -26.92 -41.23
CA LYS A 188 -28.07 -27.78 -40.87
C LYS A 188 -27.64 -29.11 -40.26
N ILE A 189 -28.59 -29.82 -39.64
CA ILE A 189 -28.47 -31.23 -39.25
C ILE A 189 -29.39 -32.06 -40.15
N ALA A 190 -28.82 -32.97 -40.94
CA ALA A 190 -29.59 -33.81 -41.87
C ALA A 190 -30.06 -35.14 -41.23
N GLU A 191 -31.06 -35.78 -41.84
CA GLU A 191 -31.51 -37.12 -41.45
C GLU A 191 -30.44 -38.20 -41.74
N ASN A 192 -30.33 -39.18 -40.86
CA ASN A 192 -29.42 -40.31 -41.02
C ASN A 192 -30.09 -41.45 -41.83
N VAL A 193 -30.15 -41.26 -43.15
CA VAL A 193 -30.90 -42.16 -44.07
C VAL A 193 -30.19 -43.47 -44.46
N GLY A 194 -29.13 -43.85 -43.74
CA GLY A 194 -28.33 -45.04 -44.04
C GLY A 194 -27.35 -44.87 -45.20
N LEU A 195 -26.55 -45.92 -45.46
CA LEU A 195 -25.51 -45.91 -46.50
C LEU A 195 -25.99 -46.61 -47.77
N GLU A 196 -25.82 -45.92 -48.91
CA GLU A 196 -25.96 -46.51 -50.25
C GLU A 196 -25.01 -47.71 -50.42
N TYR A 197 -25.49 -48.77 -51.09
CA TYR A 197 -24.69 -49.97 -51.28
C TYR A 197 -23.38 -49.68 -52.04
N LYS A 198 -22.27 -50.05 -51.40
CA LYS A 198 -20.94 -50.16 -52.01
C LYS A 198 -20.36 -51.52 -51.66
N PRO A 199 -19.73 -52.25 -52.61
CA PRO A 199 -19.07 -53.52 -52.33
C PRO A 199 -18.00 -53.34 -51.23
N GLN A 200 -18.09 -54.13 -50.16
CA GLN A 200 -17.13 -54.07 -49.06
C GLN A 200 -16.09 -55.18 -49.18
N TRP A 201 -14.81 -54.81 -49.11
CA TRP A 201 -13.79 -55.78 -48.73
C TRP A 201 -13.96 -56.16 -47.26
N MET A 202 -13.38 -57.29 -46.87
CA MET A 202 -13.37 -57.69 -45.47
C MET A 202 -12.71 -56.58 -44.63
N SER A 203 -13.42 -56.12 -43.60
CA SER A 203 -13.00 -55.03 -42.73
C SER A 203 -13.42 -55.28 -41.28
N LYS A 204 -12.70 -54.65 -40.36
CA LYS A 204 -12.91 -54.74 -38.91
C LYS A 204 -13.23 -53.35 -38.37
N TRP A 205 -14.23 -53.25 -37.51
CA TRP A 205 -14.49 -52.05 -36.72
C TRP A 205 -15.12 -52.39 -35.36
N ALA A 206 -15.24 -51.39 -34.50
CA ALA A 206 -15.93 -51.45 -33.21
C ALA A 206 -16.89 -50.27 -33.06
N ALA A 207 -17.96 -50.45 -32.30
CA ALA A 207 -18.79 -49.33 -31.87
C ALA A 207 -18.01 -48.45 -30.87
N ASP A 208 -18.31 -47.15 -30.87
CA ASP A 208 -17.70 -46.20 -29.94
C ASP A 208 -18.00 -46.54 -28.48
N VAL A 209 -16.99 -46.44 -27.63
CA VAL A 209 -17.11 -46.72 -26.19
C VAL A 209 -17.17 -45.44 -25.35
N THR A 210 -17.85 -45.53 -24.21
CA THR A 210 -18.05 -44.45 -23.23
C THR A 210 -17.52 -44.88 -21.86
N SER A 211 -17.49 -43.95 -20.88
CA SER A 211 -17.11 -44.26 -19.49
C SER A 211 -18.00 -45.32 -18.80
N THR A 212 -19.14 -45.67 -19.39
CA THR A 212 -20.09 -46.65 -18.83
C THR A 212 -20.18 -47.94 -19.63
N SER A 213 -19.44 -48.06 -20.74
CA SER A 213 -19.44 -49.24 -21.60
C SER A 213 -18.89 -50.48 -20.87
N LYS A 214 -19.74 -51.49 -20.66
CA LYS A 214 -19.35 -52.81 -20.10
C LYS A 214 -18.96 -53.83 -21.17
N LYS A 215 -19.09 -53.46 -22.43
CA LYS A 215 -18.77 -54.25 -23.60
C LYS A 215 -18.03 -53.38 -24.60
N VAL A 216 -17.14 -53.99 -25.37
CA VAL A 216 -16.66 -53.47 -26.65
C VAL A 216 -17.39 -54.28 -27.72
N ASP A 217 -18.30 -53.63 -28.44
CA ASP A 217 -19.08 -54.28 -29.49
C ASP A 217 -18.30 -54.19 -30.80
N TRP A 218 -18.10 -55.35 -31.41
CA TRP A 218 -17.20 -55.57 -32.54
C TRP A 218 -18.00 -56.01 -33.76
N GLU A 219 -17.61 -55.52 -34.94
CA GLU A 219 -18.12 -56.02 -36.23
C GLU A 219 -16.98 -56.56 -37.12
N VAL A 220 -17.31 -57.56 -37.95
CA VAL A 220 -16.62 -57.88 -39.20
C VAL A 220 -17.58 -57.65 -40.36
N THR A 221 -17.28 -56.69 -41.23
CA THR A 221 -18.01 -56.49 -42.51
C THR A 221 -17.35 -57.29 -43.61
N PHE A 222 -18.11 -57.90 -44.51
CA PHE A 222 -17.57 -58.47 -45.75
C PHE A 222 -18.60 -58.56 -46.89
N GLY A 223 -18.13 -58.33 -48.12
CA GLY A 223 -18.82 -58.74 -49.35
C GLY A 223 -18.33 -60.13 -49.79
N PRO A 224 -19.22 -61.09 -50.10
CA PRO A 224 -18.84 -62.45 -50.43
C PRO A 224 -18.15 -62.54 -51.80
N ASP A 225 -18.43 -61.61 -52.72
CA ASP A 225 -17.72 -61.51 -54.00
C ASP A 225 -16.24 -61.18 -53.81
N GLN A 226 -15.91 -60.24 -52.91
CA GLN A 226 -14.53 -59.84 -52.59
C GLN A 226 -13.79 -60.97 -51.86
N VAL A 227 -14.48 -61.67 -50.96
CA VAL A 227 -13.94 -62.86 -50.29
C VAL A 227 -13.68 -63.99 -51.29
N LYS A 228 -14.61 -64.23 -52.23
CA LYS A 228 -14.43 -65.19 -53.32
C LYS A 228 -13.19 -64.88 -54.16
N GLU A 229 -13.04 -63.63 -54.62
CA GLU A 229 -11.89 -63.21 -55.43
C GLU A 229 -10.55 -63.50 -54.71
N ALA A 230 -10.48 -63.21 -53.41
CA ALA A 230 -9.29 -63.44 -52.61
C ALA A 230 -9.02 -64.94 -52.34
N LEU A 231 -10.05 -65.76 -52.14
CA LEU A 231 -9.92 -67.22 -51.98
C LEU A 231 -9.47 -67.89 -53.30
N GLU A 232 -10.07 -67.51 -54.44
CA GLU A 232 -9.73 -68.05 -55.76
C GLU A 232 -8.29 -67.70 -56.16
N LYS A 233 -7.80 -66.51 -55.81
CA LYS A 233 -6.40 -66.11 -55.98
C LYS A 233 -5.39 -66.99 -55.22
N ASN A 234 -5.83 -67.63 -54.14
CA ASN A 234 -5.03 -68.57 -53.33
C ASN A 234 -5.34 -70.05 -53.62
N GLY A 235 -6.05 -70.35 -54.70
CA GLY A 235 -6.34 -71.72 -55.13
C GLY A 235 -7.48 -72.42 -54.38
N GLN A 236 -8.31 -71.67 -53.66
CA GLN A 236 -9.55 -72.16 -53.04
C GLN A 236 -10.76 -71.78 -53.91
N SER A 237 -11.98 -72.20 -53.54
CA SER A 237 -13.19 -71.87 -54.29
C SER A 237 -14.36 -71.53 -53.36
N LEU A 238 -15.18 -70.57 -53.76
CA LEU A 238 -16.38 -70.14 -53.02
C LEU A 238 -17.54 -69.91 -54.00
N THR A 239 -18.72 -70.45 -53.70
CA THR A 239 -19.92 -70.22 -54.52
C THR A 239 -20.76 -69.09 -53.91
N VAL A 240 -21.03 -68.07 -54.71
CA VAL A 240 -21.77 -66.86 -54.35
C VAL A 240 -22.85 -66.63 -55.41
N ASP A 241 -23.97 -67.32 -55.24
CA ASP A 241 -25.09 -67.38 -56.19
C ASP A 241 -26.47 -67.16 -55.54
N GLY A 242 -26.50 -66.89 -54.23
CA GLY A 242 -27.72 -66.77 -53.42
C GLY A 242 -28.50 -68.07 -53.24
N ARG A 243 -27.92 -69.25 -53.51
CA ARG A 243 -28.63 -70.55 -53.46
C ARG A 243 -27.79 -71.69 -52.89
N THR A 244 -26.53 -71.78 -53.27
CA THR A 244 -25.60 -72.83 -52.89
C THR A 244 -25.03 -72.50 -51.51
N ARG A 245 -25.28 -73.35 -50.51
CA ARG A 245 -24.69 -73.18 -49.17
C ARG A 245 -23.17 -73.39 -49.27
N SER A 246 -22.41 -72.32 -49.05
CA SER A 246 -20.95 -72.31 -48.97
C SER A 246 -20.51 -71.89 -47.56
N THR A 247 -19.30 -72.25 -47.15
CA THR A 247 -18.73 -71.86 -45.85
C THR A 247 -17.59 -70.87 -46.02
N ILE A 248 -17.60 -69.77 -45.26
CA ILE A 248 -16.47 -68.84 -45.09
C ILE A 248 -16.00 -68.95 -43.65
N THR A 249 -14.71 -69.18 -43.44
CA THR A 249 -14.10 -69.26 -42.11
C THR A 249 -13.25 -68.03 -41.82
N PHE A 250 -13.49 -67.41 -40.67
CA PHE A 250 -12.73 -66.29 -40.14
C PHE A 250 -11.94 -66.72 -38.91
N SER A 251 -10.76 -66.11 -38.72
CA SER A 251 -10.03 -66.14 -37.45
C SER A 251 -9.99 -64.71 -36.92
N ASP A 252 -10.57 -64.51 -35.74
CA ASP A 252 -10.63 -63.26 -34.99
C ASP A 252 -9.69 -63.38 -33.77
N GLU A 253 -8.96 -62.32 -33.44
CA GLU A 253 -7.97 -62.31 -32.35
C GLU A 253 -8.04 -60.99 -31.57
N LEU A 254 -8.39 -61.09 -30.29
CA LEU A 254 -8.38 -59.97 -29.36
C LEU A 254 -6.95 -59.64 -28.91
N GLY A 255 -6.64 -58.34 -28.90
CA GLY A 255 -5.55 -57.79 -28.11
C GLY A 255 -5.83 -57.84 -26.60
N PRO A 256 -4.84 -57.42 -25.79
CA PRO A 256 -4.93 -57.45 -24.32
C PRO A 256 -6.03 -56.53 -23.76
N GLY A 257 -6.34 -56.72 -22.47
CA GLY A 257 -7.29 -55.86 -21.73
C GLY A 257 -8.77 -56.23 -21.87
N GLN A 258 -9.09 -57.28 -22.64
CA GLN A 258 -10.45 -57.73 -22.93
C GLN A 258 -10.52 -59.25 -23.13
N VAL A 259 -11.72 -59.82 -22.97
CA VAL A 259 -12.03 -61.23 -23.27
C VAL A 259 -13.35 -61.33 -24.02
N TYR A 260 -13.51 -62.33 -24.89
CA TYR A 260 -14.78 -62.55 -25.60
C TYR A 260 -15.93 -62.80 -24.63
N VAL A 261 -17.13 -62.33 -24.99
CA VAL A 261 -18.36 -62.81 -24.38
C VAL A 261 -18.65 -64.21 -24.93
N PRO A 262 -18.67 -65.27 -24.09
CA PRO A 262 -18.83 -66.66 -24.54
C PRO A 262 -20.29 -67.01 -24.88
N THR A 263 -21.23 -66.09 -24.65
CA THR A 263 -22.65 -66.26 -24.92
C THR A 263 -22.90 -66.37 -26.42
N LYS A 264 -23.13 -67.59 -26.90
CA LYS A 264 -23.33 -67.88 -28.34
C LYS A 264 -24.41 -67.04 -29.04
N SER A 265 -25.48 -66.63 -28.36
CA SER A 265 -26.53 -65.76 -28.94
C SER A 265 -26.12 -64.29 -29.13
N ASP A 266 -25.01 -63.85 -28.53
CA ASP A 266 -24.45 -62.51 -28.74
C ASP A 266 -23.66 -62.42 -30.05
N TRP A 267 -23.25 -63.57 -30.61
CA TRP A 267 -22.60 -63.69 -31.92
C TRP A 267 -23.68 -63.82 -33.00
N LYS A 268 -23.80 -62.82 -33.88
CA LYS A 268 -24.94 -62.67 -34.81
C LYS A 268 -24.45 -62.45 -36.24
N LEU A 269 -25.12 -63.08 -37.19
CA LEU A 269 -24.96 -62.77 -38.61
C LEU A 269 -26.13 -61.92 -39.07
N SER A 270 -25.83 -60.80 -39.71
CA SER A 270 -26.81 -59.91 -40.32
C SER A 270 -26.48 -59.63 -41.79
N ILE A 271 -27.52 -59.31 -42.55
CA ILE A 271 -27.40 -58.90 -43.94
C ILE A 271 -27.57 -57.38 -44.03
N GLY A 272 -26.60 -56.72 -44.68
CA GLY A 272 -26.54 -55.27 -44.83
C GLY A 272 -27.11 -54.78 -46.15
N ALA A 273 -26.60 -53.64 -46.62
CA ALA A 273 -26.95 -53.09 -47.92
C ALA A 273 -26.57 -54.06 -49.07
N ALA A 274 -27.33 -54.01 -50.16
CA ALA A 274 -27.11 -54.78 -51.38
C ALA A 274 -27.48 -53.94 -52.61
N GLN A 275 -27.09 -54.37 -53.81
CA GLN A 275 -27.46 -53.69 -55.05
C GLN A 275 -28.99 -53.57 -55.18
N GLY A 276 -29.51 -52.33 -55.14
CA GLY A 276 -30.96 -52.05 -55.15
C GLY A 276 -31.66 -52.10 -53.78
N ARG A 277 -30.93 -52.40 -52.70
CA ARG A 277 -31.38 -52.32 -51.30
C ARG A 277 -30.38 -51.49 -50.48
N ASN A 278 -30.60 -50.18 -50.42
CA ASN A 278 -29.74 -49.22 -49.74
C ASN A 278 -29.96 -49.14 -48.21
N ASN A 279 -30.59 -50.15 -47.60
CA ASN A 279 -30.80 -50.25 -46.16
C ASN A 279 -30.32 -51.59 -45.61
N PHE A 280 -30.03 -51.60 -44.32
CA PHE A 280 -29.72 -52.80 -43.56
C PHE A 280 -30.96 -53.71 -43.51
N TYR A 281 -30.79 -55.00 -43.77
CA TYR A 281 -31.91 -55.94 -43.87
C TYR A 281 -32.31 -56.50 -42.50
N GLY A 282 -31.32 -56.91 -41.70
CA GLY A 282 -31.56 -57.49 -40.37
C GLY A 282 -30.69 -58.71 -40.08
N GLN A 283 -30.88 -59.26 -38.88
CA GLN A 283 -30.24 -60.49 -38.42
C GLN A 283 -30.89 -61.72 -39.07
N VAL A 284 -30.08 -62.64 -39.59
CA VAL A 284 -30.55 -63.91 -40.17
C VAL A 284 -30.31 -65.12 -39.25
N THR A 285 -29.24 -65.14 -38.45
CA THR A 285 -28.93 -66.24 -37.52
C THR A 285 -28.08 -65.77 -36.31
N ASP A 286 -27.85 -66.66 -35.34
CA ASP A 286 -26.84 -66.49 -34.26
C ASP A 286 -26.13 -67.81 -33.93
N ALA A 287 -25.01 -67.72 -33.20
CA ALA A 287 -24.16 -68.89 -32.94
C ALA A 287 -24.72 -69.88 -31.91
N SER A 288 -25.95 -69.68 -31.41
CA SER A 288 -26.67 -70.68 -30.63
C SER A 288 -27.35 -71.75 -31.49
N GLY A 289 -27.31 -71.59 -32.83
CA GLY A 289 -27.90 -72.52 -33.80
C GLY A 289 -29.37 -72.24 -34.07
N ALA A 290 -29.75 -70.95 -34.09
CA ALA A 290 -31.14 -70.53 -34.18
C ALA A 290 -31.34 -69.43 -35.25
N ASP A 291 -31.81 -69.85 -36.43
CA ASP A 291 -32.29 -68.97 -37.48
C ASP A 291 -33.29 -67.94 -36.96
N LYS A 292 -33.11 -66.70 -37.37
CA LYS A 292 -34.01 -65.56 -37.10
C LYS A 292 -34.86 -65.21 -38.31
N ASP A 293 -34.29 -65.36 -39.51
CA ASP A 293 -34.98 -65.13 -40.78
C ASP A 293 -34.46 -66.07 -41.86
N VAL A 294 -35.29 -67.05 -42.22
CA VAL A 294 -35.02 -68.05 -43.28
C VAL A 294 -35.40 -67.57 -44.68
N SER A 295 -35.99 -66.37 -44.83
CA SER A 295 -36.46 -65.87 -46.13
C SER A 295 -35.33 -65.47 -47.08
N GLN A 296 -34.13 -65.23 -46.54
CA GLN A 296 -32.89 -65.03 -47.32
C GLN A 296 -32.11 -66.35 -47.52
N GLY A 297 -32.66 -67.48 -47.05
CA GLY A 297 -32.01 -68.77 -47.05
C GLY A 297 -31.52 -69.23 -45.67
N ASP A 298 -30.92 -70.42 -45.66
CA ASP A 298 -30.50 -71.17 -44.47
C ASP A 298 -29.03 -70.82 -44.11
N PHE A 299 -28.83 -70.15 -42.97
CA PHE A 299 -27.54 -69.62 -42.51
C PHE A 299 -27.17 -70.18 -41.13
N ASP A 300 -26.08 -70.94 -41.07
CA ASP A 300 -25.46 -71.37 -39.81
C ASP A 300 -24.28 -70.44 -39.45
N LEU A 301 -24.11 -70.20 -38.16
CA LEU A 301 -22.98 -69.49 -37.58
C LEU A 301 -22.36 -70.35 -36.46
N ASP A 302 -21.14 -70.84 -36.67
CA ASP A 302 -20.41 -71.62 -35.67
C ASP A 302 -19.23 -70.83 -35.11
N VAL A 303 -19.11 -70.78 -33.78
CA VAL A 303 -18.05 -70.03 -33.08
C VAL A 303 -17.38 -70.94 -32.06
N THR A 304 -16.04 -71.01 -32.13
CA THR A 304 -15.18 -71.69 -31.15
C THR A 304 -14.14 -70.70 -30.62
N ILE A 305 -14.09 -70.50 -29.30
CA ILE A 305 -13.17 -69.57 -28.63
C ILE A 305 -12.05 -70.37 -27.95
N GLN A 306 -10.79 -69.96 -28.17
CA GLN A 306 -9.60 -70.51 -27.53
C GLN A 306 -8.69 -69.36 -27.06
N GLY A 307 -8.76 -69.03 -25.77
CA GLY A 307 -8.01 -67.90 -25.22
C GLY A 307 -8.48 -66.57 -25.82
N ASN A 308 -7.57 -65.85 -26.49
CA ASN A 308 -7.85 -64.59 -27.17
C ASN A 308 -8.25 -64.76 -28.65
N THR A 309 -8.31 -65.99 -29.18
CA THR A 309 -8.68 -66.26 -30.58
C THR A 309 -10.08 -66.88 -30.68
N ALA A 310 -10.90 -66.42 -31.63
CA ALA A 310 -12.15 -67.05 -32.02
C ALA A 310 -12.09 -67.51 -33.49
N THR A 311 -12.43 -68.77 -33.73
CA THR A 311 -12.70 -69.29 -35.08
C THR A 311 -14.21 -69.19 -35.34
N ILE A 312 -14.57 -68.52 -36.43
CA ILE A 312 -15.96 -68.23 -36.81
C ILE A 312 -16.20 -68.85 -38.19
N ALA A 313 -17.12 -69.80 -38.30
CA ALA A 313 -17.55 -70.38 -39.58
C ALA A 313 -18.97 -69.89 -39.91
N VAL A 314 -19.13 -69.28 -41.09
CA VAL A 314 -20.42 -68.81 -41.59
C VAL A 314 -20.81 -69.67 -42.79
N THR A 315 -21.91 -70.41 -42.70
CA THR A 315 -22.35 -71.35 -43.75
C THR A 315 -23.73 -71.00 -44.27
N GLY A 316 -23.83 -70.55 -45.52
CA GLY A 316 -25.13 -70.22 -46.11
C GLY A 316 -25.09 -69.85 -47.59
N PRO A 317 -26.25 -69.55 -48.18
CA PRO A 317 -26.40 -69.19 -49.59
C PRO A 317 -26.05 -67.71 -49.80
N PHE A 318 -24.75 -67.40 -49.83
CA PHE A 318 -24.28 -66.02 -50.00
C PHE A 318 -24.76 -65.42 -51.32
N ALA A 319 -25.50 -64.32 -51.23
CA ALA A 319 -25.99 -63.59 -52.39
C ALA A 319 -24.88 -62.68 -52.95
N PRO A 320 -24.73 -62.59 -54.29
CA PRO A 320 -23.82 -61.63 -54.90
C PRO A 320 -24.30 -60.19 -54.62
N GLN A 321 -23.37 -59.24 -54.71
CA GLN A 321 -23.58 -57.80 -54.54
C GLN A 321 -24.31 -57.43 -53.23
N THR A 322 -23.99 -58.13 -52.14
CA THR A 322 -24.63 -58.02 -50.82
C THR A 322 -23.57 -57.99 -49.73
N ASN A 323 -23.62 -57.02 -48.82
CA ASN A 323 -22.72 -56.99 -47.67
C ASN A 323 -23.29 -57.79 -46.49
N TYR A 324 -22.43 -58.47 -45.75
CA TYR A 324 -22.75 -59.25 -44.55
C TYR A 324 -21.95 -58.71 -43.35
N HIS A 325 -22.53 -58.83 -42.17
CA HIS A 325 -22.02 -58.26 -40.92
C HIS A 325 -22.05 -59.33 -39.83
N ILE A 326 -20.91 -59.58 -39.19
CA ILE A 326 -20.81 -60.45 -38.00
C ILE A 326 -20.64 -59.56 -36.78
N TYR A 327 -21.64 -59.53 -35.90
CA TYR A 327 -21.60 -58.80 -34.63
C TYR A 327 -21.28 -59.73 -33.47
N TYR A 328 -20.47 -59.26 -32.53
CA TYR A 328 -20.25 -59.90 -31.23
C TYR A 328 -19.68 -58.88 -30.23
N SER A 329 -19.53 -59.27 -28.96
CA SER A 329 -18.96 -58.40 -27.92
C SER A 329 -17.74 -59.04 -27.26
N SER A 330 -16.81 -58.20 -26.80
CA SER A 330 -15.86 -58.53 -25.73
C SER A 330 -16.20 -57.72 -24.46
N THR A 331 -15.70 -58.15 -23.31
CA THR A 331 -15.78 -57.42 -22.04
C THR A 331 -14.38 -56.99 -21.59
N PRO A 332 -14.19 -55.75 -21.12
CA PRO A 332 -12.95 -55.31 -20.47
C PRO A 332 -12.57 -56.22 -19.29
N THR A 333 -11.27 -56.44 -19.09
CA THR A 333 -10.72 -57.19 -17.94
C THR A 333 -10.37 -56.31 -16.74
N THR A 334 -10.93 -55.10 -16.71
CA THR A 334 -10.86 -54.15 -15.60
C THR A 334 -11.62 -54.68 -14.37
N ALA A 335 -11.29 -54.17 -13.18
CA ALA A 335 -11.81 -54.72 -11.91
C ALA A 335 -13.34 -54.61 -11.76
N ASP A 336 -13.96 -53.64 -12.43
CA ASP A 336 -15.40 -53.39 -12.47
C ASP A 336 -16.07 -53.88 -13.77
N GLY A 337 -15.29 -54.37 -14.74
CA GLY A 337 -15.74 -54.79 -16.06
C GLY A 337 -16.18 -53.63 -16.97
N VAL A 338 -15.75 -52.39 -16.69
CA VAL A 338 -16.09 -51.18 -17.46
C VAL A 338 -14.87 -50.72 -18.27
N VAL A 339 -15.12 -50.10 -19.44
CA VAL A 339 -14.07 -49.50 -20.28
C VAL A 339 -13.31 -48.43 -19.49
N GLN A 340 -11.99 -48.61 -19.38
CA GLN A 340 -11.11 -47.65 -18.71
C GLN A 340 -10.60 -46.60 -19.71
N ALA A 341 -10.66 -45.32 -19.33
CA ALA A 341 -10.12 -44.24 -20.15
C ALA A 341 -8.61 -44.42 -20.44
N GLY A 342 -8.22 -44.19 -21.70
CA GLY A 342 -6.85 -44.36 -22.18
C GLY A 342 -6.39 -45.81 -22.40
N VAL A 343 -7.23 -46.82 -22.15
CA VAL A 343 -6.95 -48.21 -22.54
C VAL A 343 -7.37 -48.41 -24.00
N GLU A 344 -6.46 -48.95 -24.81
CA GLU A 344 -6.71 -49.32 -26.20
C GLU A 344 -7.13 -50.79 -26.29
N TYR A 345 -8.31 -51.03 -26.85
CA TYR A 345 -8.85 -52.36 -27.14
C TYR A 345 -8.66 -52.62 -28.62
N THR A 346 -7.80 -53.58 -28.96
CA THR A 346 -7.46 -53.93 -30.35
C THR A 346 -8.04 -55.29 -30.73
N ASN A 347 -8.46 -55.46 -31.98
CA ASN A 347 -8.90 -56.74 -32.50
C ASN A 347 -8.49 -56.86 -33.97
N LYS A 348 -7.97 -58.03 -34.35
CA LYS A 348 -7.64 -58.40 -35.73
C LYS A 348 -8.52 -59.57 -36.17
N ALA A 349 -9.23 -59.40 -37.28
CA ALA A 349 -9.86 -60.52 -37.97
C ALA A 349 -9.14 -60.83 -39.29
N SER A 350 -9.31 -62.06 -39.78
CA SER A 350 -8.81 -62.55 -41.05
C SER A 350 -9.74 -63.59 -41.66
N VAL A 351 -9.76 -63.72 -42.99
CA VAL A 351 -10.46 -64.82 -43.68
C VAL A 351 -9.45 -65.91 -44.02
N VAL A 352 -9.65 -67.09 -43.43
CA VAL A 352 -8.73 -68.22 -43.49
C VAL A 352 -8.55 -68.67 -44.95
N GLY A 353 -7.30 -68.68 -45.41
CA GLY A 353 -6.92 -69.12 -46.76
C GLY A 353 -6.99 -68.05 -47.87
N SER A 354 -7.53 -66.86 -47.60
CA SER A 354 -7.64 -65.77 -48.58
C SER A 354 -6.52 -64.72 -48.55
N GLY A 355 -5.78 -64.65 -47.43
CA GLY A 355 -4.83 -63.57 -47.16
C GLY A 355 -5.48 -62.21 -46.82
N LEU A 356 -6.81 -62.14 -46.70
CA LEU A 356 -7.51 -60.95 -46.20
C LEU A 356 -7.42 -60.89 -44.67
N GLU A 357 -6.97 -59.75 -44.16
CA GLU A 357 -6.96 -59.41 -42.75
C GLU A 357 -7.22 -57.91 -42.53
N HIS A 358 -7.82 -57.58 -41.40
CA HIS A 358 -8.03 -56.20 -40.97
C HIS A 358 -7.99 -56.12 -39.44
N SER A 359 -7.27 -55.13 -38.92
CA SER A 359 -7.23 -54.80 -37.49
C SER A 359 -7.95 -53.49 -37.21
N TYR A 360 -8.56 -53.38 -36.03
CA TYR A 360 -9.14 -52.13 -35.56
C TYR A 360 -8.83 -51.93 -34.08
N SER A 361 -8.72 -50.66 -33.69
CA SER A 361 -8.50 -50.22 -32.32
C SER A 361 -9.63 -49.29 -31.90
N VAL A 362 -10.14 -49.46 -30.69
CA VAL A 362 -11.02 -48.48 -30.06
C VAL A 362 -10.52 -48.18 -28.65
N HIS A 363 -10.66 -46.94 -28.21
CA HIS A 363 -10.33 -46.50 -26.85
C HIS A 363 -11.36 -45.48 -26.40
N TYR A 364 -11.33 -45.14 -25.10
CA TYR A 364 -12.14 -44.08 -24.54
C TYR A 364 -11.26 -42.91 -24.10
N THR A 365 -11.50 -41.72 -24.65
CA THR A 365 -11.09 -40.44 -24.03
C THR A 365 -12.31 -39.77 -23.39
N LYS A 366 -12.10 -39.00 -22.33
CA LYS A 366 -13.21 -38.29 -21.67
C LYS A 366 -13.92 -37.38 -22.66
N SER A 367 -15.26 -37.50 -22.73
CA SER A 367 -16.09 -36.62 -23.56
C SER A 367 -16.19 -35.18 -23.02
N PHE A 368 -15.63 -34.89 -21.85
CA PHE A 368 -15.71 -33.59 -21.22
C PHE A 368 -14.41 -33.17 -20.57
N THR A 369 -14.13 -31.87 -20.65
CA THR A 369 -13.06 -31.20 -19.93
C THR A 369 -13.60 -29.90 -19.34
N ILE A 370 -13.25 -29.62 -18.09
CA ILE A 370 -13.43 -28.32 -17.47
C ILE A 370 -12.10 -27.90 -16.83
N ASN A 371 -11.60 -26.75 -17.23
CA ASN A 371 -10.40 -26.14 -16.68
C ASN A 371 -10.81 -24.97 -15.77
N VAL A 372 -10.11 -24.82 -14.66
CA VAL A 372 -10.23 -23.67 -13.75
C VAL A 372 -8.90 -22.92 -13.75
N GLU A 373 -8.98 -21.60 -13.88
CA GLU A 373 -7.87 -20.68 -13.65
C GLU A 373 -8.19 -19.83 -12.42
N MET A 374 -7.24 -19.80 -11.48
CA MET A 374 -7.15 -18.79 -10.42
C MET A 374 -5.67 -18.42 -10.28
N LYS A 375 -5.38 -17.23 -9.75
CA LYS A 375 -4.01 -16.78 -9.48
C LYS A 375 -3.89 -16.32 -8.03
N PRO A 376 -2.73 -16.52 -7.36
CA PRO A 376 -2.47 -15.87 -6.09
C PRO A 376 -2.46 -14.35 -6.30
N GLY A 377 -3.30 -13.61 -5.58
CA GLY A 377 -3.28 -12.16 -5.61
C GLY A 377 -2.12 -11.62 -4.79
N PHE A 378 -1.17 -10.95 -5.43
CA PHE A 378 -0.03 -10.30 -4.77
C PHE A 378 0.05 -8.82 -5.18
N GLY A 379 0.14 -7.94 -4.21
CA GLY A 379 0.38 -6.51 -4.41
C GLY A 379 1.59 -6.01 -3.61
N GLY A 380 1.84 -4.70 -3.67
CA GLY A 380 2.94 -4.06 -2.98
C GLY A 380 2.71 -2.57 -2.76
N LEU A 381 3.77 -1.86 -2.39
CA LEU A 381 3.76 -0.41 -2.23
C LEU A 381 5.06 0.21 -2.72
N ASP A 382 4.98 1.50 -3.02
CA ASP A 382 6.15 2.34 -3.23
C ASP A 382 6.00 3.65 -2.48
N ILE A 383 7.09 4.11 -1.86
CA ILE A 383 7.12 5.30 -1.02
C ILE A 383 8.00 6.34 -1.70
N THR A 384 7.41 7.49 -2.03
CA THR A 384 8.17 8.68 -2.45
C THR A 384 8.44 9.55 -1.23
N LYS A 385 9.72 9.70 -0.87
CA LYS A 385 10.13 10.51 0.29
C LYS A 385 10.35 11.95 -0.14
N LEU A 386 9.60 12.86 0.44
CA LEU A 386 9.70 14.31 0.24
C LEU A 386 10.16 15.02 1.52
N LEU A 387 10.67 16.24 1.36
CA LEU A 387 10.96 17.16 2.45
C LEU A 387 10.26 18.51 2.25
N THR A 388 9.95 19.15 3.37
CA THR A 388 9.49 20.54 3.51
C THR A 388 10.34 21.25 4.57
N GLY A 389 10.06 22.50 4.90
CA GLY A 389 10.81 23.26 5.94
C GLY A 389 11.94 24.12 5.38
N SER A 390 12.36 25.13 6.15
CA SER A 390 13.31 26.16 5.68
C SER A 390 14.75 25.67 5.54
N GLU A 391 15.11 24.59 6.24
CA GLU A 391 16.48 24.08 6.27
C GLU A 391 16.73 22.91 5.32
N THR A 392 15.79 22.62 4.43
CA THR A 392 15.92 21.58 3.39
C THR A 392 17.21 21.69 2.58
N ALA A 393 17.70 22.90 2.31
CA ALA A 393 18.96 23.14 1.62
C ALA A 393 20.22 22.68 2.38
N LYS A 394 20.13 22.47 3.71
CA LYS A 394 21.22 21.91 4.53
C LYS A 394 21.23 20.37 4.55
N VAL A 395 20.15 19.73 4.13
CA VAL A 395 20.03 18.26 4.13
C VAL A 395 20.83 17.69 2.95
N PRO A 396 21.80 16.78 3.20
CA PRO A 396 22.56 16.14 2.13
C PRO A 396 21.65 15.40 1.14
N ALA A 397 21.94 15.54 -0.15
CA ALA A 397 21.34 14.69 -1.17
C ALA A 397 21.64 13.21 -0.87
N GLY A 398 20.66 12.34 -1.01
CA GLY A 398 20.79 10.93 -0.62
C GLY A 398 20.59 10.65 0.88
N THR A 399 20.14 11.61 1.68
CA THR A 399 19.72 11.34 3.08
C THR A 399 18.59 10.30 3.09
N THR A 400 18.71 9.30 3.96
CA THR A 400 17.80 8.15 4.06
C THR A 400 17.15 8.03 5.43
N PHE A 401 15.97 7.41 5.46
CA PHE A 401 15.17 7.11 6.67
C PHE A 401 14.73 5.65 6.63
N GLN A 402 14.47 5.03 7.80
CA GLN A 402 13.75 3.76 7.88
C GLN A 402 12.26 4.01 8.05
N VAL A 403 11.46 3.39 7.17
CA VAL A 403 10.01 3.28 7.33
C VAL A 403 9.69 1.88 7.83
N GLY A 404 9.07 1.78 9.00
CA GLY A 404 8.45 0.56 9.51
C GLY A 404 7.14 0.27 8.79
N ILE A 405 6.93 -1.00 8.46
CA ILE A 405 5.74 -1.53 7.81
C ILE A 405 5.24 -2.67 8.68
N ASN A 406 4.21 -2.40 9.47
CA ASN A 406 3.45 -3.45 10.16
C ASN A 406 2.39 -3.97 9.20
N TYR A 407 2.23 -5.28 9.08
CA TYR A 407 1.25 -5.90 8.17
C TYR A 407 0.38 -6.93 8.89
N THR A 408 -0.92 -6.94 8.59
CA THR A 408 -1.88 -7.92 9.08
C THR A 408 -2.56 -8.61 7.90
N LEU A 409 -2.49 -9.95 7.87
CA LEU A 409 -3.06 -10.78 6.82
C LEU A 409 -4.60 -10.79 6.86
N PRO A 410 -5.27 -10.92 5.71
CA PRO A 410 -6.73 -10.87 5.63
C PRO A 410 -7.38 -12.07 6.32
N GLY A 411 -8.61 -11.90 6.81
CA GLY A 411 -9.49 -13.00 7.23
C GLY A 411 -9.00 -13.89 8.39
N GLY A 412 -7.93 -13.50 9.09
CA GLY A 412 -7.28 -14.35 10.09
C GLY A 412 -6.36 -15.42 9.49
N ALA A 413 -6.00 -15.30 8.20
CA ALA A 413 -5.01 -16.15 7.56
C ALA A 413 -3.64 -16.06 8.25
N THR A 414 -2.85 -17.13 8.13
CA THR A 414 -1.48 -17.19 8.65
C THR A 414 -0.45 -17.22 7.52
N VAL A 415 0.83 -17.03 7.80
CA VAL A 415 1.90 -17.15 6.79
C VAL A 415 1.86 -18.51 6.05
N ASP A 416 1.59 -19.60 6.78
CA ASP A 416 1.48 -20.97 6.21
C ASP A 416 0.32 -21.13 5.21
N THR A 417 -0.62 -20.17 5.19
CA THR A 417 -1.72 -20.12 4.22
C THR A 417 -1.22 -19.86 2.79
N TYR A 418 -0.04 -19.24 2.65
CA TYR A 418 0.53 -18.78 1.39
C TYR A 418 1.85 -19.50 1.05
N PRO A 419 1.85 -20.81 0.75
CA PRO A 419 3.08 -21.53 0.43
C PRO A 419 3.74 -21.00 -0.84
N GLY A 420 5.06 -20.86 -0.79
CA GLY A 420 5.86 -20.20 -1.81
C GLY A 420 5.96 -18.68 -1.63
N TRP A 421 5.04 -18.05 -0.89
CA TRP A 421 5.25 -16.69 -0.40
C TRP A 421 6.21 -16.71 0.79
N LYS A 422 7.20 -15.81 0.75
CA LYS A 422 8.09 -15.58 1.89
C LYS A 422 7.63 -14.31 2.58
N ALA A 423 6.99 -14.47 3.74
CA ALA A 423 6.61 -13.35 4.61
C ALA A 423 7.82 -12.41 4.83
N PRO A 424 7.67 -11.10 4.56
CA PRO A 424 8.75 -10.16 4.77
C PRO A 424 9.01 -9.86 6.26
N GLY A 425 10.27 -9.63 6.61
CA GLY A 425 10.66 -9.24 7.97
C GLY A 425 10.41 -10.30 9.05
N THR A 426 9.96 -9.86 10.23
CA THR A 426 9.66 -10.69 11.39
C THR A 426 8.18 -11.05 11.39
N VAL A 427 7.86 -12.33 11.54
CA VAL A 427 6.47 -12.80 11.66
C VAL A 427 6.03 -12.75 13.12
N ASN A 428 4.80 -12.31 13.38
CA ASN A 428 4.25 -12.23 14.73
C ASN A 428 3.96 -13.62 15.33
N GLN A 429 3.79 -13.71 16.65
CA GLN A 429 3.62 -15.01 17.34
C GLN A 429 2.36 -15.79 16.89
N THR A 430 1.31 -15.08 16.45
CA THR A 430 0.08 -15.67 15.91
C THR A 430 0.19 -16.08 14.44
N HIS A 431 1.32 -15.79 13.78
CA HIS A 431 1.57 -15.95 12.35
C HIS A 431 0.57 -15.22 11.43
N THR A 432 -0.26 -14.32 11.95
CA THR A 432 -1.32 -13.58 11.23
C THR A 432 -0.82 -12.28 10.59
N GLY A 433 0.49 -12.02 10.61
CA GLY A 433 1.08 -10.76 10.20
C GLY A 433 2.51 -10.64 10.69
N GLY A 434 3.06 -9.44 10.64
CA GLY A 434 4.44 -9.19 11.03
C GLY A 434 4.88 -7.75 10.88
N ASP A 435 6.16 -7.53 11.10
CA ASP A 435 6.86 -6.27 10.96
C ASP A 435 8.00 -6.40 9.95
N THR A 436 8.23 -5.36 9.17
CA THR A 436 9.36 -5.24 8.26
C THR A 436 9.72 -3.76 8.13
N SER A 437 10.89 -3.43 7.60
CA SER A 437 11.22 -2.05 7.28
C SER A 437 11.70 -1.92 5.83
N MET A 438 11.73 -0.67 5.35
CA MET A 438 12.45 -0.31 4.15
C MET A 438 13.18 1.02 4.33
N THR A 439 14.33 1.12 3.69
CA THR A 439 15.06 2.38 3.55
C THR A 439 14.42 3.22 2.45
N VAL A 440 14.12 4.48 2.73
CA VAL A 440 13.64 5.46 1.74
C VAL A 440 14.66 6.60 1.59
N THR A 441 14.95 7.01 0.36
CA THR A 441 15.86 8.12 0.05
C THR A 441 15.08 9.39 -0.28
N VAL A 442 15.46 10.52 0.30
CA VAL A 442 14.85 11.82 -0.01
C VAL A 442 14.95 12.13 -1.52
N GLY A 443 13.81 12.46 -2.13
CA GLY A 443 13.68 12.81 -3.54
C GLY A 443 13.50 11.61 -4.48
N GLU A 444 13.59 10.37 -3.97
CA GLU A 444 13.47 9.16 -4.78
C GLU A 444 12.16 8.41 -4.48
N LYS A 445 11.70 7.62 -5.46
CA LYS A 445 10.65 6.62 -5.29
C LYS A 445 11.30 5.29 -4.90
N ALA A 446 11.16 4.91 -3.64
CA ALA A 446 11.59 3.62 -3.15
C ALA A 446 10.47 2.59 -3.36
N VAL A 447 10.71 1.57 -4.19
CA VAL A 447 9.78 0.45 -4.37
C VAL A 447 10.07 -0.60 -3.31
N TYR A 448 9.04 -1.11 -2.63
CA TYR A 448 9.22 -2.21 -1.70
C TYR A 448 9.47 -3.52 -2.47
N ASN A 449 10.58 -4.19 -2.18
CA ASN A 449 11.01 -5.39 -2.92
C ASN A 449 10.26 -6.68 -2.54
N GLY A 450 9.46 -6.65 -1.47
CA GLY A 450 8.55 -7.74 -1.10
C GLY A 450 7.16 -7.54 -1.70
N THR A 451 6.39 -8.62 -1.74
CA THR A 451 4.95 -8.57 -2.04
C THR A 451 4.15 -9.01 -0.83
N PHE A 452 2.88 -8.63 -0.79
CA PHE A 452 1.92 -9.03 0.23
C PHE A 452 0.67 -9.63 -0.43
N PRO A 453 -0.02 -10.58 0.21
CA PRO A 453 -1.31 -11.05 -0.26
C PRO A 453 -2.35 -9.94 -0.35
N VAL A 454 -3.25 -10.02 -1.33
CA VAL A 454 -4.38 -9.09 -1.47
C VAL A 454 -5.24 -9.08 -0.21
N GLY A 455 -5.67 -7.89 0.21
CA GLY A 455 -6.42 -7.69 1.44
C GLY A 455 -5.57 -7.57 2.71
N THR A 456 -4.24 -7.77 2.62
CA THR A 456 -3.32 -7.45 3.72
C THR A 456 -3.42 -5.96 4.04
N VAL A 457 -3.60 -5.60 5.31
CA VAL A 457 -3.58 -4.22 5.77
C VAL A 457 -2.16 -3.88 6.20
N LEU A 458 -1.58 -2.84 5.60
CA LEU A 458 -0.29 -2.27 6.01
C LEU A 458 -0.54 -1.03 6.87
N THR A 459 0.28 -0.85 7.90
CA THR A 459 0.37 0.37 8.70
C THR A 459 1.82 0.83 8.72
N LEU A 460 2.02 2.05 8.25
CA LEU A 460 3.33 2.67 8.05
C LEU A 460 3.66 3.59 9.21
N ASP A 461 4.93 3.60 9.59
CA ASP A 461 5.48 4.47 10.63
C ASP A 461 6.92 4.85 10.26
N GLU A 462 7.40 6.04 10.60
CA GLU A 462 8.77 6.46 10.30
C GLU A 462 9.49 6.92 11.57
N ASP A 463 10.57 6.23 11.91
CA ASP A 463 11.45 6.68 12.99
C ASP A 463 12.44 7.71 12.44
N THR A 464 12.16 9.00 12.66
CA THR A 464 13.04 10.10 12.23
C THR A 464 14.42 10.09 12.90
N THR A 465 14.62 9.34 13.99
CA THR A 465 15.94 9.15 14.60
C THR A 465 16.86 8.25 13.77
N THR A 466 16.29 7.46 12.83
CA THR A 466 17.04 6.63 11.89
C THR A 466 17.59 7.39 10.68
N ALA A 467 17.40 8.71 10.62
CA ALA A 467 17.95 9.57 9.57
C ALA A 467 19.46 9.39 9.44
N SER A 468 19.95 8.99 8.27
CA SER A 468 21.39 8.72 8.06
C SER A 468 22.29 9.95 8.19
N ALA A 469 21.70 11.15 8.12
CA ALA A 469 22.34 12.40 8.49
C ALA A 469 21.30 13.40 9.02
N THR A 470 21.55 13.98 10.19
CA THR A 470 20.83 15.16 10.70
C THR A 470 21.81 16.33 10.74
N PRO A 471 21.69 17.35 9.87
CA PRO A 471 22.64 18.45 9.81
C PRO A 471 22.68 19.28 11.10
N ALA A 472 23.83 19.87 11.41
CA ALA A 472 23.98 20.74 12.56
C ALA A 472 23.02 21.95 12.47
N GLY A 473 22.21 22.14 13.50
CA GLY A 473 21.20 23.20 13.54
C GLY A 473 19.91 22.89 12.78
N VAL A 474 19.62 21.61 12.47
CA VAL A 474 18.36 21.15 11.87
C VAL A 474 17.68 20.15 12.80
N VAL A 475 16.36 20.20 12.88
CA VAL A 475 15.50 19.21 13.52
C VAL A 475 14.48 18.66 12.53
N TRP A 476 14.11 17.39 12.70
CA TRP A 476 13.04 16.76 11.92
C TRP A 476 11.69 17.03 12.58
N GLY A 477 10.79 17.67 11.85
CA GLY A 477 9.38 17.79 12.23
C GLY A 477 8.61 16.48 12.03
N SER A 478 7.38 16.42 12.55
CA SER A 478 6.50 15.25 12.42
C SER A 478 6.30 14.82 10.97
N HIS A 479 6.25 13.51 10.75
CA HIS A 479 6.04 12.92 9.43
C HIS A 479 4.55 12.83 9.07
N THR A 480 4.24 12.98 7.78
CA THR A 480 2.88 12.80 7.24
C THR A 480 2.90 11.83 6.06
N PHE A 481 2.06 10.80 6.14
CA PHE A 481 1.79 9.87 5.04
C PHE A 481 0.54 10.31 4.25
N THR A 482 0.61 10.18 2.93
CA THR A 482 -0.53 10.36 2.02
C THR A 482 -0.64 9.13 1.12
N VAL A 483 -1.81 8.48 1.07
CA VAL A 483 -2.13 7.34 0.21
C VAL A 483 -3.26 7.76 -0.73
N GLY A 484 -2.96 7.80 -2.03
CA GLY A 484 -3.84 8.49 -2.99
C GLY A 484 -4.01 9.97 -2.59
N ASP A 485 -5.26 10.42 -2.44
CA ASP A 485 -5.60 11.78 -2.00
C ASP A 485 -5.88 11.90 -0.49
N GLN A 486 -5.66 10.83 0.29
CA GLN A 486 -6.00 10.77 1.72
C GLN A 486 -4.76 10.85 2.60
N ASN A 487 -4.79 11.69 3.63
CA ASN A 487 -3.76 11.73 4.67
C ASN A 487 -4.02 10.59 5.68
N THR A 488 -3.36 9.46 5.44
CA THR A 488 -3.44 8.22 6.23
C THR A 488 -2.10 7.51 6.17
N ASN A 489 -1.74 6.80 7.24
CA ASN A 489 -0.56 5.93 7.28
C ASN A 489 -0.92 4.44 7.05
N SER A 490 -2.17 4.11 6.73
CA SER A 490 -2.58 2.73 6.45
C SER A 490 -3.17 2.58 5.04
N LEU A 491 -2.90 1.42 4.43
CA LEU A 491 -3.41 1.03 3.12
C LEU A 491 -3.72 -0.48 3.08
N THR A 492 -4.72 -0.86 2.28
CA THR A 492 -5.03 -2.27 1.98
C THR A 492 -4.38 -2.65 0.65
N VAL A 493 -3.73 -3.82 0.62
CA VAL A 493 -3.02 -4.30 -0.57
C VAL A 493 -4.01 -4.76 -1.64
N GLU A 494 -3.91 -4.17 -2.83
CA GLU A 494 -4.72 -4.48 -4.02
C GLU A 494 -4.01 -5.47 -4.96
N ASP A 495 -4.76 -6.17 -5.81
CA ASP A 495 -4.23 -7.23 -6.69
C ASP A 495 -3.33 -6.66 -7.80
N GLN A 496 -2.11 -7.20 -7.90
CA GLN A 496 -1.08 -6.85 -8.89
C GLN A 496 -0.76 -5.35 -8.98
N LYS A 497 -1.03 -4.59 -7.91
CA LYS A 497 -0.85 -3.15 -7.82
C LYS A 497 0.25 -2.80 -6.82
N SER A 498 1.14 -1.89 -7.23
CA SER A 498 1.97 -1.13 -6.28
C SER A 498 1.19 0.11 -5.87
N THR A 499 0.80 0.20 -4.60
CA THR A 499 0.12 1.38 -4.08
C THR A 499 1.13 2.49 -3.81
N ALA A 500 0.98 3.62 -4.48
CA ALA A 500 1.85 4.77 -4.30
C ALA A 500 1.52 5.51 -3.00
N VAL A 501 2.56 5.77 -2.21
CA VAL A 501 2.52 6.47 -0.93
C VAL A 501 3.48 7.66 -0.99
N THR A 502 3.07 8.81 -0.47
CA THR A 502 3.97 9.96 -0.27
C THR A 502 4.25 10.14 1.22
N LEU A 503 5.52 10.22 1.59
CA LEU A 503 5.98 10.47 2.96
C LEU A 503 6.68 11.83 3.02
N ARG A 504 6.17 12.76 3.83
CA ARG A 504 6.70 14.13 4.00
C ARG A 504 7.21 14.32 5.42
N ASN A 505 8.41 14.90 5.56
CA ASN A 505 8.93 15.41 6.84
C ASN A 505 9.35 16.85 6.63
N SER A 506 9.34 17.63 7.71
CA SER A 506 9.90 18.98 7.71
C SER A 506 11.35 18.97 8.21
N ALA A 507 12.22 19.71 7.53
CA ALA A 507 13.59 20.02 7.94
C ALA A 507 13.61 21.47 8.40
N ASP A 508 13.46 21.67 9.70
CA ASP A 508 13.27 22.98 10.32
C ASP A 508 14.48 23.39 11.16
N PRO A 509 14.70 24.69 11.41
CA PRO A 509 15.84 25.13 12.17
C PRO A 509 15.70 24.65 13.60
N ALA A 510 16.76 24.01 14.12
CA ALA A 510 16.87 23.74 15.54
C ALA A 510 16.75 25.09 16.26
N ALA A 511 15.81 25.21 17.19
CA ALA A 511 15.61 26.43 17.95
C ALA A 511 16.94 26.84 18.60
N VAL A 512 17.40 28.06 18.30
CA VAL A 512 18.59 28.60 18.94
C VAL A 512 18.25 28.78 20.41
N GLU A 513 18.90 28.03 21.27
CA GLU A 513 18.76 28.24 22.71
C GLU A 513 19.40 29.57 23.07
N GLU A 514 18.62 30.52 23.59
CA GLU A 514 19.04 31.90 23.83
C GLU A 514 18.82 32.33 25.28
N GLY A 515 19.59 33.31 25.74
CA GLY A 515 19.39 34.05 26.98
C GLY A 515 19.76 35.53 26.76
N ASP A 516 19.82 36.31 27.83
CA ASP A 516 20.30 37.70 27.79
C ASP A 516 20.94 38.12 29.13
N PHE A 517 21.44 39.35 29.21
CA PHE A 517 21.94 39.94 30.44
C PHE A 517 21.52 41.41 30.59
N THR A 518 21.62 41.95 31.80
CA THR A 518 21.40 43.38 32.10
C THR A 518 22.63 44.01 32.75
N VAL A 519 22.95 45.25 32.37
CA VAL A 519 24.01 46.04 32.99
C VAL A 519 23.39 47.16 33.82
N THR A 520 23.68 47.16 35.12
CA THR A 520 23.31 48.22 36.06
C THR A 520 24.51 49.09 36.35
N LYS A 521 24.37 50.42 36.23
CA LYS A 521 25.43 51.36 36.63
C LYS A 521 25.30 51.73 38.11
N ALA A 522 26.39 51.52 38.85
CA ALA A 522 26.55 52.03 40.22
C ALA A 522 27.63 53.13 40.27
N LEU A 523 27.50 54.04 41.22
CA LEU A 523 28.40 55.16 41.45
C LEU A 523 28.79 55.22 42.94
N ALA A 524 30.06 55.52 43.20
CA ALA A 524 30.63 55.65 44.55
C ALA A 524 31.64 56.80 44.62
N GLY A 525 31.95 57.24 45.84
CA GLY A 525 32.91 58.31 46.09
C GLY A 525 32.30 59.73 46.02
N ASP A 526 33.09 60.69 45.56
CA ASP A 526 32.73 62.12 45.55
C ASP A 526 31.95 62.53 44.30
N GLY A 527 30.92 63.37 44.49
CA GLY A 527 30.12 63.96 43.42
C GLY A 527 28.83 63.19 43.09
N ASP A 528 27.81 63.90 42.62
CA ASP A 528 26.57 63.30 42.11
C ASP A 528 26.59 63.27 40.59
N PHE A 529 26.87 62.09 40.04
CA PHE A 529 26.83 61.80 38.61
C PHE A 529 25.66 60.88 38.23
N SER A 530 24.63 60.78 39.08
CA SER A 530 23.47 59.89 38.87
C SER A 530 22.73 60.14 37.56
N LYS A 531 22.81 61.36 37.02
CA LYS A 531 22.21 61.76 35.73
C LYS A 531 23.15 61.61 34.54
N SER A 532 24.43 61.29 34.77
CA SER A 532 25.38 61.02 33.69
C SER A 532 25.09 59.67 33.03
N THR A 533 25.38 59.59 31.74
CA THR A 533 25.28 58.38 30.93
C THR A 533 26.65 57.72 30.78
N PHE A 534 26.69 56.40 30.93
CA PHE A 534 27.90 55.59 30.86
C PHE A 534 27.76 54.59 29.71
N GLU A 535 28.74 54.58 28.82
CA GLU A 535 28.77 53.67 27.68
C GLU A 535 29.52 52.38 28.03
N PHE A 536 28.86 51.27 27.77
CA PHE A 536 29.44 49.92 27.85
C PHE A 536 29.47 49.32 26.46
N THR A 537 30.54 48.61 26.13
CA THR A 537 30.58 47.67 25.01
C THR A 537 30.58 46.25 25.54
N TYR A 538 30.03 45.33 24.76
CA TYR A 538 30.13 43.90 25.06
C TYR A 538 30.43 43.10 23.81
N THR A 539 31.24 42.05 23.99
CA THR A 539 31.56 41.06 22.97
C THR A 539 31.33 39.66 23.56
N CYS A 540 30.57 38.83 22.85
CA CYS A 540 30.21 37.48 23.26
C CYS A 540 30.93 36.43 22.41
N THR A 541 31.19 35.24 22.97
CA THR A 541 31.90 34.15 22.28
C THR A 541 31.18 33.56 21.06
N ASP A 542 29.90 33.88 20.84
CA ASP A 542 29.17 33.57 19.59
C ASP A 542 29.31 34.64 18.51
N GLY A 543 30.07 35.71 18.76
CA GLY A 543 30.21 36.86 17.87
C GLY A 543 29.13 37.93 18.06
N THR A 544 28.23 37.79 19.04
CA THR A 544 27.26 38.86 19.35
C THR A 544 27.99 40.04 20.00
N GLU A 545 27.89 41.19 19.36
CA GLU A 545 28.43 42.46 19.86
C GLU A 545 27.35 43.53 20.01
N GLY A 546 27.58 44.46 20.92
CA GLY A 546 26.73 45.63 21.09
C GLY A 546 27.29 46.64 22.07
N SER A 547 26.57 47.75 22.18
CA SER A 547 26.78 48.76 23.21
C SER A 547 25.50 48.96 24.03
N LEU A 548 25.67 49.40 25.28
CA LEU A 548 24.60 49.77 26.20
C LEU A 548 24.96 51.14 26.80
N THR A 549 24.00 52.06 26.82
CA THR A 549 24.18 53.39 27.44
C THR A 549 23.33 53.45 28.69
N VAL A 550 23.94 53.33 29.86
CA VAL A 550 23.24 53.19 31.15
C VAL A 550 23.35 54.49 31.94
N THR A 551 22.26 54.94 32.56
CA THR A 551 22.26 56.13 33.42
C THR A 551 22.72 55.77 34.84
N GLY A 552 23.49 56.65 35.49
CA GLY A 552 24.08 56.42 36.81
C GLY A 552 23.11 56.24 37.99
N ALA A 553 21.80 56.33 37.77
CA ALA A 553 20.74 56.27 38.78
C ALA A 553 20.28 54.84 39.12
N ALA A 554 21.19 53.85 39.06
CA ALA A 554 20.90 52.42 39.25
C ALA A 554 19.83 51.85 38.29
N THR A 555 19.67 52.43 37.11
CA THR A 555 18.89 51.84 36.02
C THR A 555 19.65 50.68 35.38
N SER A 556 18.94 49.70 34.84
CA SER A 556 19.53 48.53 34.17
C SER A 556 19.10 48.45 32.71
N GLU A 557 20.05 48.42 31.78
CA GLU A 557 19.76 48.19 30.35
C GLU A 557 20.01 46.72 29.97
N LYS A 558 19.16 46.17 29.09
CA LYS A 558 19.22 44.77 28.65
C LYS A 558 20.01 44.63 27.34
N SER A 559 20.82 43.57 27.26
CA SER A 559 21.52 43.16 26.03
C SER A 559 20.56 42.73 24.92
N LYS A 560 21.09 42.52 23.71
CA LYS A 560 20.44 41.66 22.72
C LYS A 560 20.30 40.24 23.29
N LYS A 561 19.46 39.40 22.67
CA LYS A 561 19.54 37.95 22.88
C LYS A 561 20.90 37.43 22.41
N VAL A 562 21.43 36.45 23.14
CA VAL A 562 22.74 35.83 22.95
C VAL A 562 22.55 34.32 23.08
N LYS A 563 23.32 33.52 22.35
CA LYS A 563 23.23 32.05 22.39
C LYS A 563 23.59 31.53 23.79
N ALA A 564 22.83 30.54 24.28
CA ALA A 564 23.12 29.84 25.51
C ALA A 564 24.49 29.13 25.44
N GLY A 565 25.23 29.17 26.54
CA GLY A 565 26.62 28.74 26.64
C GLY A 565 27.63 29.81 26.22
N SER A 566 27.23 30.89 25.56
CA SER A 566 28.13 32.01 25.26
C SER A 566 28.58 32.72 26.52
N THR A 567 29.82 33.20 26.54
CA THR A 567 30.32 34.14 27.56
C THR A 567 30.50 35.51 26.95
N CYS A 568 29.86 36.52 27.53
CA CYS A 568 29.97 37.92 27.14
C CYS A 568 30.94 38.65 28.07
N THR A 569 31.85 39.45 27.50
CA THR A 569 32.74 40.36 28.24
C THR A 569 32.19 41.77 28.13
N ILE A 570 31.80 42.38 29.25
CA ILE A 570 31.29 43.74 29.34
C ILE A 570 32.42 44.66 29.78
N THR A 571 32.69 45.70 28.99
CA THR A 571 33.73 46.71 29.27
C THR A 571 33.11 48.10 29.27
N GLU A 572 33.51 48.96 30.21
CA GLU A 572 33.11 50.37 30.24
C GLU A 572 34.08 51.23 29.44
N ASP A 573 33.56 52.20 28.68
CA ASP A 573 34.40 53.24 28.06
C ASP A 573 34.85 54.25 29.13
N SER A 574 35.94 53.92 29.82
CA SER A 574 36.52 54.74 30.87
C SER A 574 37.04 56.10 30.37
N ALA A 575 37.31 56.25 29.07
CA ALA A 575 37.71 57.53 28.48
C ALA A 575 36.53 58.51 28.39
N LYS A 576 35.32 58.01 28.19
CA LYS A 576 34.07 58.81 28.24
C LYS A 576 33.48 58.97 29.65
N ALA A 577 33.82 58.07 30.57
CA ALA A 577 33.31 58.11 31.95
C ALA A 577 34.01 59.15 32.86
N GLY A 578 35.11 59.76 32.42
CA GLY A 578 35.84 60.78 33.17
C GLY A 578 34.99 62.01 33.52
N GLN A 579 35.26 62.64 34.67
CA GLN A 579 34.57 63.86 35.13
C GLN A 579 35.61 64.92 35.49
N ASN A 580 35.46 66.14 35.00
CA ASN A 580 36.46 67.19 35.18
C ASN A 580 36.68 67.53 36.66
N GLY A 581 37.94 67.45 37.12
CA GLY A 581 38.33 67.67 38.52
C GLY A 581 38.11 66.47 39.45
N TYR A 582 37.94 65.27 38.89
CA TYR A 582 37.85 64.02 39.63
C TYR A 582 38.73 62.92 39.00
N THR A 583 39.50 62.24 39.84
CA THR A 583 40.14 60.97 39.50
C THR A 583 39.07 59.87 39.42
N LEU A 584 38.88 59.29 38.23
CA LEU A 584 38.02 58.12 38.02
C LEU A 584 38.79 56.82 38.31
N THR A 585 38.20 55.96 39.16
CA THR A 585 38.50 54.52 39.21
C THR A 585 37.34 53.76 38.55
N ALA A 586 37.54 53.34 37.31
CA ALA A 586 36.58 52.55 36.54
C ALA A 586 36.62 51.07 36.97
N PRO A 587 35.51 50.31 36.83
CA PRO A 587 35.50 48.87 37.08
C PRO A 587 36.33 48.14 36.02
N ALA A 588 36.94 47.02 36.41
CA ALA A 588 37.50 46.07 35.45
C ALA A 588 36.38 45.48 34.58
N ALA A 589 36.72 45.03 33.37
CA ALA A 589 35.78 44.31 32.52
C ALA A 589 35.25 43.05 33.24
N GLN A 590 33.94 42.82 33.15
CA GLN A 590 33.27 41.68 33.78
C GLN A 590 32.82 40.68 32.73
N THR A 591 32.80 39.39 33.08
CA THR A 591 32.30 38.33 32.20
C THR A 591 31.01 37.73 32.75
N VAL A 592 30.11 37.34 31.85
CA VAL A 592 28.85 36.67 32.19
C VAL A 592 28.58 35.54 31.21
N THR A 593 28.22 34.35 31.71
CA THR A 593 27.83 33.21 30.88
C THR A 593 26.32 33.19 30.73
N ILE A 594 25.84 33.04 29.49
CA ILE A 594 24.44 33.09 29.14
C ILE A 594 23.83 31.69 29.29
N THR A 595 22.81 31.56 30.12
CA THR A 595 22.04 30.33 30.30
C THR A 595 20.74 30.43 29.50
N LYS A 596 20.31 29.30 28.92
CA LYS A 596 19.04 29.19 28.19
C LYS A 596 17.87 29.74 29.02
N ASP A 597 17.04 30.57 28.39
CA ASP A 597 15.81 31.16 28.93
C ASP A 597 16.02 32.00 30.22
N GLN A 598 17.24 32.49 30.48
CA GLN A 598 17.58 33.30 31.66
C GLN A 598 18.13 34.70 31.30
N THR A 599 17.94 35.63 32.24
CA THR A 599 18.56 36.97 32.24
C THR A 599 19.60 37.05 33.36
N ALA A 600 20.88 37.20 33.02
CA ALA A 600 21.93 37.39 34.01
C ALA A 600 22.12 38.88 34.37
N ALA A 601 22.38 39.20 35.64
CA ALA A 601 22.54 40.59 36.10
C ALA A 601 24.01 40.94 36.37
N VAL A 602 24.47 42.06 35.83
CA VAL A 602 25.83 42.60 35.95
C VAL A 602 25.78 44.01 36.53
N THR A 603 26.66 44.33 37.50
CA THR A 603 26.73 45.66 38.13
C THR A 603 28.11 46.27 37.98
N MET A 604 28.20 47.44 37.35
CA MET A 604 29.46 48.12 37.01
C MET A 604 29.59 49.41 37.82
N THR A 605 30.54 49.47 38.76
CA THR A 605 30.69 50.58 39.72
C THR A 605 31.84 51.51 39.35
N ASN A 606 31.58 52.79 39.06
CA ASN A 606 32.63 53.81 39.05
C ASN A 606 32.82 54.38 40.45
N THR A 607 34.07 54.58 40.85
CA THR A 607 34.41 55.36 42.04
C THR A 607 35.13 56.64 41.63
N TYR A 608 34.63 57.79 42.08
CA TYR A 608 35.25 59.10 41.83
C TYR A 608 35.88 59.62 43.12
N ALA A 609 37.08 60.18 43.02
CA ALA A 609 37.70 60.94 44.09
C ALA A 609 37.98 62.36 43.58
N ARG A 610 37.63 63.39 44.35
CA ARG A 610 37.87 64.78 43.94
C ARG A 610 39.38 65.05 43.84
N ASP A 611 39.81 65.74 42.79
CA ASP A 611 41.22 66.09 42.63
C ASP A 611 41.58 67.24 43.57
N MET A 612 42.60 67.01 44.40
CA MET A 612 43.03 67.90 45.48
C MET A 612 44.52 68.20 45.39
N GLY A 613 44.92 69.40 45.82
CA GLY A 613 46.31 69.86 45.88
C GLY A 613 46.47 70.96 46.93
N THR A 614 47.59 71.67 46.96
CA THR A 614 47.83 72.75 47.93
C THR A 614 48.71 73.86 47.35
N PHE A 615 48.85 74.96 48.08
CA PHE A 615 49.89 75.95 47.84
C PHE A 615 50.93 75.88 48.95
N SER A 616 52.10 76.48 48.76
CA SER A 616 53.12 76.54 49.79
C SER A 616 53.87 77.85 49.75
N VAL A 617 54.29 78.32 50.91
CA VAL A 617 54.94 79.62 51.09
C VAL A 617 56.35 79.41 51.63
N THR A 618 57.33 80.07 51.01
CA THR A 618 58.69 80.22 51.54
C THR A 618 59.03 81.70 51.69
N LYS A 619 59.67 82.04 52.81
CA LYS A 619 60.11 83.40 53.11
C LYS A 619 61.61 83.55 52.83
N VAL A 620 61.97 84.66 52.19
CA VAL A 620 63.36 85.11 52.03
C VAL A 620 63.50 86.50 52.65
N VAL A 621 64.67 86.80 53.23
CA VAL A 621 64.98 88.09 53.83
C VAL A 621 66.35 88.56 53.31
N THR A 622 66.43 89.84 52.94
CA THR A 622 67.67 90.50 52.48
C THR A 622 67.91 91.81 53.24
N GLY A 623 69.18 92.22 53.37
CA GLY A 623 69.57 93.44 54.12
C GLY A 623 69.74 93.27 55.63
N LEU A 624 69.53 92.06 56.16
CA LEU A 624 69.82 91.65 57.54
C LEU A 624 70.71 90.39 57.53
N GLU A 625 71.67 90.29 58.45
CA GLU A 625 72.58 89.13 58.53
C GLU A 625 71.89 87.84 59.04
N SER A 626 70.87 87.97 59.89
CA SER A 626 69.94 86.89 60.24
C SER A 626 68.67 87.43 60.92
N VAL A 627 67.55 86.71 60.80
CA VAL A 627 66.31 86.93 61.57
C VAL A 627 65.67 85.57 61.92
N ASP A 628 65.30 85.37 63.19
CA ASP A 628 64.57 84.17 63.67
C ASP A 628 63.08 84.49 63.93
N ASN A 629 62.51 85.36 63.10
CA ASN A 629 61.11 85.75 63.18
C ASN A 629 60.23 84.79 62.35
N GLU A 630 59.02 84.53 62.86
CA GLU A 630 57.94 83.93 62.08
C GLU A 630 57.11 85.03 61.40
N PHE A 631 56.98 84.93 60.08
CA PHE A 631 56.22 85.85 59.25
C PHE A 631 54.81 85.30 59.06
N ALA A 632 53.78 86.11 59.37
CA ALA A 632 52.39 85.71 59.23
C ALA A 632 51.88 86.03 57.82
N PHE A 633 51.26 85.05 57.17
CA PHE A 633 50.60 85.20 55.88
C PHE A 633 49.12 84.92 56.04
N SER A 634 48.26 85.81 55.58
CA SER A 634 46.83 85.51 55.42
C SER A 634 46.56 84.94 54.03
N TYR A 635 45.58 84.05 53.92
CA TYR A 635 45.10 83.56 52.64
C TYR A 635 43.58 83.56 52.57
N THR A 636 43.06 83.85 51.38
CA THR A 636 41.63 83.75 51.05
C THR A 636 41.48 83.10 49.68
N CYS A 637 40.67 82.05 49.62
CA CYS A 637 40.39 81.29 48.41
C CYS A 637 38.96 81.56 47.88
N ASP A 638 38.77 81.39 46.57
CA ASP A 638 37.50 81.60 45.86
C ASP A 638 36.39 80.61 46.28
N ASN A 639 36.77 79.42 46.74
CA ASN A 639 35.89 78.46 47.41
C ASN A 639 35.49 78.87 48.86
N ASN A 640 35.80 80.10 49.28
CA ASN A 640 35.58 80.69 50.61
C ASN A 640 36.42 80.10 51.77
N VAL A 641 37.39 79.21 51.51
CA VAL A 641 38.37 78.81 52.53
C VAL A 641 39.31 79.98 52.84
N LYS A 642 39.53 80.28 54.12
CA LYS A 642 40.39 81.36 54.59
C LYS A 642 41.17 80.93 55.82
N GLY A 643 42.36 81.49 56.02
CA GLY A 643 43.15 81.23 57.22
C GLY A 643 44.45 82.03 57.25
N THR A 644 45.34 81.64 58.15
CA THR A 644 46.70 82.18 58.24
C THR A 644 47.74 81.07 58.29
N LEU A 645 48.93 81.36 57.77
CA LEU A 645 50.14 80.54 57.87
C LEU A 645 51.21 81.34 58.61
N LYS A 646 52.16 80.63 59.23
CA LYS A 646 53.37 81.21 59.78
C LYS A 646 54.58 80.54 59.14
N VAL A 647 55.51 81.35 58.64
CA VAL A 647 56.64 80.88 57.83
C VAL A 647 57.93 81.49 58.35
N LYS A 648 59.00 80.72 58.43
CA LYS A 648 60.33 81.23 58.82
C LYS A 648 61.16 81.61 57.60
N ALA A 649 62.06 82.57 57.78
CA ALA A 649 63.03 82.99 56.77
C ALA A 649 64.32 82.15 56.77
N ASP A 650 64.20 80.87 57.12
CA ASP A 650 65.30 79.88 57.20
C ASP A 650 65.42 78.99 55.95
N GLY A 651 64.61 79.28 54.92
CA GLY A 651 64.51 78.47 53.71
C GLY A 651 63.53 77.30 53.79
N SER A 652 62.80 77.14 54.92
CA SER A 652 61.72 76.17 55.02
C SER A 652 60.52 76.51 54.12
N VAL A 653 59.72 75.48 53.83
CA VAL A 653 58.49 75.56 53.05
C VAL A 653 57.32 75.25 53.98
N THR A 654 56.29 76.09 54.00
CA THR A 654 55.06 75.85 54.78
C THR A 654 53.86 75.72 53.85
N SER A 655 53.16 74.58 53.92
CA SER A 655 52.00 74.30 53.07
C SER A 655 50.70 74.90 53.62
N GLY A 656 49.82 75.29 52.69
CA GLY A 656 48.43 75.62 52.96
C GLY A 656 47.55 74.39 53.20
N PRO A 657 46.23 74.57 53.43
CA PRO A 657 45.29 73.47 53.50
C PRO A 657 45.19 72.75 52.16
N GLU A 658 44.74 71.50 52.18
CA GLU A 658 44.41 70.76 50.97
C GLU A 658 43.10 71.32 50.36
N LEU A 659 43.11 71.59 49.06
CA LEU A 659 42.08 72.32 48.35
C LEU A 659 41.83 71.70 46.97
N PRO A 660 40.60 71.75 46.44
CA PRO A 660 40.30 71.24 45.10
C PRO A 660 41.17 71.88 44.01
N VAL A 661 41.59 71.09 43.03
CA VAL A 661 42.23 71.61 41.81
C VAL A 661 41.30 72.63 41.12
N GLY A 662 41.89 73.71 40.63
CA GLY A 662 41.20 74.90 40.11
C GLY A 662 40.88 75.98 41.15
N THR A 663 40.96 75.69 42.46
CA THR A 663 40.77 76.70 43.52
C THR A 663 41.81 77.81 43.39
N LYS A 664 41.39 79.07 43.48
CA LYS A 664 42.28 80.24 43.46
C LYS A 664 42.41 80.83 44.85
N CYS A 665 43.64 81.00 45.33
CA CYS A 665 43.94 81.59 46.63
C CYS A 665 44.83 82.81 46.49
N THR A 666 44.41 83.93 47.06
CA THR A 666 45.24 85.12 47.24
C THR A 666 45.92 85.05 48.60
N ILE A 667 47.24 85.27 48.63
CA ILE A 667 48.12 85.14 49.78
C ILE A 667 48.81 86.49 50.01
N GLU A 668 48.74 87.01 51.23
CA GLU A 668 49.24 88.33 51.60
C GLU A 668 50.00 88.27 52.93
N GLU A 669 51.19 88.87 52.97
CA GLU A 669 52.02 88.97 54.18
C GLU A 669 51.49 90.07 55.11
N ASP A 670 51.33 89.74 56.39
CA ASP A 670 51.08 90.76 57.41
C ASP A 670 52.38 91.53 57.67
N ALA A 671 52.51 92.69 57.01
CA ALA A 671 53.65 93.59 57.14
C ALA A 671 53.92 94.05 58.59
N GLN A 672 52.94 93.99 59.51
CA GLN A 672 53.18 94.29 60.93
C GLN A 672 53.97 93.18 61.61
N SER A 673 53.70 91.91 61.25
CA SER A 673 54.49 90.76 61.73
C SER A 673 55.94 90.78 61.24
N ALA A 674 56.18 91.44 60.11
CA ALA A 674 57.49 91.53 59.44
C ALA A 674 58.37 92.71 59.91
N ALA A 675 57.87 93.66 60.71
CA ALA A 675 58.60 94.88 61.03
C ALA A 675 59.81 94.65 61.96
N VAL A 676 60.99 95.16 61.59
CA VAL A 676 62.23 95.08 62.39
C VAL A 676 62.66 96.47 62.82
N LYS A 677 62.79 96.70 64.12
CA LYS A 677 63.06 98.03 64.69
C LYS A 677 64.42 98.59 64.25
N GLY A 678 64.42 99.81 63.69
CA GLY A 678 65.62 100.49 63.17
C GLY A 678 65.93 100.21 61.70
N TYR A 679 65.04 99.50 61.00
CA TYR A 679 65.12 99.23 59.58
C TYR A 679 63.80 99.62 58.90
N THR A 680 63.87 100.22 57.72
CA THR A 680 62.72 100.31 56.83
C THR A 680 62.50 98.95 56.16
N LEU A 681 61.26 98.47 56.18
CA LEU A 681 60.82 97.24 55.51
C LEU A 681 60.19 97.59 54.15
N GLU A 682 60.69 96.97 53.09
CA GLU A 682 59.96 96.82 51.83
C GLU A 682 59.32 95.43 51.81
N ALA A 683 58.00 95.40 52.01
CA ALA A 683 57.20 94.17 52.03
C ALA A 683 56.74 93.81 50.60
N PRO A 684 56.72 92.52 50.24
CA PRO A 684 56.28 92.04 48.93
C PRO A 684 54.76 92.22 48.74
N ALA A 685 54.35 92.44 47.50
CA ALA A 685 52.94 92.46 47.12
C ALA A 685 52.26 91.09 47.31
N SER A 686 50.94 91.10 47.52
CA SER A 686 50.14 89.87 47.58
C SER A 686 50.22 89.09 46.27
N GLN A 687 50.27 87.76 46.38
CA GLN A 687 50.37 86.85 45.24
C GLN A 687 49.11 85.99 45.17
N THR A 688 48.60 85.75 43.96
CA THR A 688 47.47 84.83 43.74
C THR A 688 47.96 83.56 43.05
N VAL A 689 47.68 82.42 43.67
CA VAL A 689 47.96 81.08 43.14
C VAL A 689 46.67 80.41 42.72
N THR A 690 46.73 79.57 41.69
CA THR A 690 45.67 78.59 41.38
C THR A 690 46.22 77.22 41.69
N ILE A 691 45.48 76.36 42.40
CA ILE A 691 45.86 74.96 42.57
C ILE A 691 45.78 74.29 41.20
N SER A 692 46.91 74.17 40.51
CA SER A 692 46.94 73.81 39.09
C SER A 692 46.83 72.31 38.85
N GLU A 693 47.42 71.50 39.73
CA GLU A 693 47.58 70.05 39.54
C GLU A 693 47.34 69.28 40.84
N LYS A 694 46.91 68.03 40.70
CA LYS A 694 46.61 67.10 41.80
C LYS A 694 47.90 66.73 42.56
N GLU A 695 47.80 66.55 43.88
CA GLU A 695 48.89 66.13 44.78
C GLU A 695 50.13 67.06 44.78
N GLN A 696 50.04 68.23 44.13
CA GLN A 696 51.12 69.20 44.04
C GLN A 696 50.93 70.40 44.97
N ALA A 697 52.07 70.97 45.36
CA ALA A 697 52.17 72.19 46.12
C ALA A 697 52.65 73.33 45.22
N VAL A 698 51.78 74.30 44.92
CA VAL A 698 52.17 75.50 44.17
C VAL A 698 53.00 76.41 45.10
N LEU A 699 54.32 76.38 44.92
CA LEU A 699 55.26 77.15 45.74
C LEU A 699 55.29 78.63 45.33
N VAL A 700 55.12 79.52 46.30
CA VAL A 700 55.33 80.97 46.18
C VAL A 700 56.37 81.47 47.17
N THR A 701 57.24 82.35 46.69
CA THR A 701 58.33 82.93 47.47
C THR A 701 58.04 84.40 47.74
N PHE A 702 58.16 84.81 49.00
CA PHE A 702 57.96 86.19 49.43
C PHE A 702 59.26 86.73 50.04
N THR A 703 59.83 87.78 49.44
CA THR A 703 61.11 88.37 49.87
C THR A 703 60.88 89.71 50.57
N ASN A 704 61.37 89.87 51.80
CA ASN A 704 61.48 91.18 52.46
C ASN A 704 62.88 91.76 52.25
N ALA A 705 62.97 93.05 51.94
CA ALA A 705 64.21 93.80 51.99
C ALA A 705 64.18 94.79 53.17
N TYR A 706 65.28 94.85 53.92
CA TYR A 706 65.44 95.73 55.07
C TYR A 706 66.60 96.70 54.87
N THR A 707 66.40 98.00 55.11
CA THR A 707 67.45 99.03 55.01
C THR A 707 67.63 99.77 56.34
N PRO A 708 68.86 99.93 56.88
CA PRO A 708 69.09 100.64 58.15
C PRO A 708 68.65 102.12 58.11
N GLU A 709 67.99 102.60 59.16
CA GLU A 709 67.53 103.99 59.26
C GLU A 709 68.66 104.97 59.67
N PRO A 710 68.91 106.07 58.92
CA PRO A 710 69.90 107.08 59.28
C PRO A 710 69.42 108.07 60.36
N LYS A 711 70.35 108.56 61.18
CA LYS A 711 70.11 109.47 62.32
C LYS A 711 70.00 110.95 61.88
N PRO A 712 69.05 111.75 62.41
CA PRO A 712 68.70 113.06 61.84
C PRO A 712 69.56 114.26 62.30
N GLU A 713 69.71 115.25 61.41
CA GLU A 713 70.30 116.58 61.61
C GLU A 713 69.41 117.64 60.85
N PRO A 714 69.31 118.92 61.27
CA PRO A 714 68.11 119.74 60.94
C PRO A 714 68.23 120.85 59.87
N SER A 715 67.14 121.05 59.09
CA SER A 715 66.75 122.28 58.34
C SER A 715 67.60 122.65 57.10
N PRO A 716 67.12 123.46 56.09
CA PRO A 716 65.86 124.23 56.00
C PRO A 716 65.05 124.13 54.66
N SER A 717 63.96 124.89 54.57
CA SER A 717 63.04 125.11 53.43
C SER A 717 63.66 125.98 52.30
N PRO A 718 63.38 125.74 50.99
CA PRO A 718 62.38 126.57 50.25
C PRO A 718 61.67 125.98 48.99
N THR A 719 60.34 126.19 48.90
CA THR A 719 59.54 126.79 47.76
C THR A 719 59.64 126.23 46.28
N PRO A 720 58.92 126.73 45.22
CA PRO A 720 57.98 125.89 44.45
C PRO A 720 58.12 125.83 42.90
N GLU A 721 57.41 124.89 42.25
CA GLU A 721 57.02 124.85 40.80
C GLU A 721 58.17 124.93 39.74
N PRO A 722 57.94 124.76 38.40
CA PRO A 722 56.76 124.27 37.65
C PRO A 722 57.06 123.10 36.66
N THR A 723 56.07 122.79 35.82
CA THR A 723 56.08 122.02 34.55
C THR A 723 57.28 122.33 33.61
N PRO A 724 57.72 121.40 32.71
CA PRO A 724 56.94 121.13 31.48
C PRO A 724 56.99 119.71 30.87
N THR A 725 56.06 119.51 29.93
CA THR A 725 56.09 118.57 28.78
C THR A 725 57.32 118.77 27.86
N PRO A 726 57.58 117.93 26.83
CA PRO A 726 56.88 116.70 26.39
C PRO A 726 57.82 115.48 26.36
N SER A 727 57.42 114.36 25.78
CA SER A 727 58.09 113.77 24.59
C SER A 727 57.59 112.35 24.30
N GLU A 728 57.03 112.19 23.10
CA GLU A 728 57.24 111.07 22.17
C GLU A 728 57.10 109.61 22.67
N THR A 729 56.04 108.98 22.16
CA THR A 729 56.06 107.72 21.37
C THR A 729 57.23 106.76 21.60
N PRO A 730 56.92 105.46 21.86
CA PRO A 730 56.27 104.74 20.76
C PRO A 730 55.16 103.76 21.14
N THR A 731 54.25 103.57 20.18
CA THR A 731 53.98 102.27 19.50
C THR A 731 54.92 101.12 19.92
N PRO A 732 54.48 99.85 20.03
CA PRO A 732 53.31 99.25 19.42
C PRO A 732 52.37 98.72 20.54
N GLU A 733 51.43 97.79 20.35
CA GLU A 733 51.13 96.87 19.26
C GLU A 733 49.60 96.71 19.20
N PRO A 734 49.02 96.32 18.06
CA PRO A 734 47.67 96.75 17.72
C PRO A 734 46.61 96.05 18.57
N THR A 735 45.39 96.60 18.56
CA THR A 735 44.22 95.75 18.37
C THR A 735 44.21 95.37 16.89
N PRO A 736 44.67 94.17 16.48
CA PRO A 736 44.49 93.76 15.12
C PRO A 736 43.00 93.42 14.95
N THR A 737 42.27 94.30 14.26
CA THR A 737 41.60 93.78 13.08
C THR A 737 42.68 93.10 12.23
N PRO A 738 42.44 91.84 11.83
CA PRO A 738 41.83 91.80 10.53
C PRO A 738 40.76 90.71 10.36
N THR A 739 40.11 90.93 9.23
CA THR A 739 39.57 89.96 8.30
C THR A 739 38.17 89.39 8.59
N PRO A 740 37.40 89.24 7.50
CA PRO A 740 35.96 89.15 7.58
C PRO A 740 35.48 87.69 7.61
N GLU A 741 34.17 87.56 7.82
CA GLU A 741 33.30 86.82 6.90
C GLU A 741 33.96 86.49 5.54
N PRO A 742 34.12 85.20 5.22
CA PRO A 742 33.57 84.76 3.95
C PRO A 742 32.41 83.81 4.19
N THR A 743 31.22 84.39 4.23
CA THR A 743 30.15 83.90 3.37
C THR A 743 30.72 83.76 1.95
N PRO A 744 30.65 82.57 1.35
CA PRO A 744 29.93 82.52 0.09
C PRO A 744 29.01 81.30 0.00
N THR A 745 27.72 81.57 0.16
CA THR A 745 26.74 81.20 -0.88
C THR A 745 27.15 81.76 -2.25
N PRO A 746 26.62 81.28 -3.39
CA PRO A 746 25.95 79.99 -3.67
C PRO A 746 26.39 79.36 -5.03
N SER A 747 25.71 78.29 -5.47
CA SER A 747 25.36 77.96 -6.88
C SER A 747 26.51 77.76 -7.91
N GLU A 748 26.53 76.75 -8.79
CA GLU A 748 25.44 76.22 -9.61
C GLU A 748 25.67 74.76 -10.05
N THR A 749 24.55 74.03 -10.21
CA THR A 749 24.37 72.92 -11.17
C THR A 749 24.64 73.39 -12.61
N PRO A 750 25.23 72.59 -13.52
CA PRO A 750 24.49 71.43 -14.02
C PRO A 750 25.30 70.17 -14.48
N THR A 751 24.51 69.11 -14.66
CA THR A 751 24.64 67.99 -15.63
C THR A 751 25.12 68.43 -17.05
N PRO A 752 25.61 67.52 -17.95
CA PRO A 752 25.15 66.13 -18.09
C PRO A 752 26.19 65.02 -18.43
N GLU A 753 25.63 63.80 -18.39
CA GLU A 753 26.02 62.55 -19.07
C GLU A 753 26.39 62.70 -20.58
N PRO A 754 27.07 61.72 -21.23
CA PRO A 754 26.52 60.37 -21.44
C PRO A 754 27.47 59.15 -21.28
N THR A 755 26.91 58.09 -20.68
CA THR A 755 26.92 56.65 -21.08
C THR A 755 28.17 56.01 -21.73
N PRO A 756 28.56 54.77 -21.32
CA PRO A 756 27.99 53.61 -22.02
C PRO A 756 27.64 52.34 -21.19
N THR A 757 26.68 51.59 -21.75
CA THR A 757 26.38 50.14 -21.62
C THR A 757 25.79 49.56 -20.31
N PRO A 758 24.67 48.79 -20.40
CA PRO A 758 24.00 48.20 -19.24
C PRO A 758 24.60 46.85 -18.80
N THR A 759 24.54 46.60 -17.49
CA THR A 759 24.81 45.31 -16.83
C THR A 759 23.49 44.84 -16.17
N PRO A 760 23.11 43.55 -16.23
CA PRO A 760 21.79 43.09 -15.82
C PRO A 760 21.47 43.18 -14.32
N GLU A 761 20.16 43.16 -14.07
CA GLU A 761 19.42 43.54 -12.86
C GLU A 761 19.50 42.52 -11.70
N PRO A 762 19.65 42.96 -10.43
CA PRO A 762 19.45 42.13 -9.24
C PRO A 762 18.00 42.16 -8.74
N THR A 763 17.46 40.97 -8.45
CA THR A 763 16.08 40.70 -7.99
C THR A 763 15.77 41.26 -6.60
N PRO A 764 14.54 41.78 -6.33
CA PRO A 764 14.18 42.33 -5.02
C PRO A 764 13.89 41.26 -3.95
N THR A 765 14.25 41.57 -2.69
CA THR A 765 13.91 40.80 -1.48
C THR A 765 12.62 41.31 -0.82
N PRO A 766 11.60 40.46 -0.57
CA PRO A 766 10.34 40.88 0.04
C PRO A 766 10.33 40.91 1.58
N THR A 767 9.40 41.70 2.10
CA THR A 767 9.11 42.06 3.51
C THR A 767 8.54 40.91 4.36
N PRO A 768 8.80 40.85 5.69
CA PRO A 768 8.11 39.95 6.61
C PRO A 768 6.79 40.53 7.17
N GLU A 769 5.82 39.63 7.44
CA GLU A 769 4.54 39.88 8.14
C GLU A 769 4.31 38.73 9.19
N PRO A 770 3.20 38.69 9.97
CA PRO A 770 3.22 39.03 11.39
C PRO A 770 3.13 37.84 12.37
N THR A 771 3.41 38.11 13.65
CA THR A 771 3.51 37.13 14.76
C THR A 771 2.20 36.96 15.57
N PRO A 772 1.78 35.74 15.91
CA PRO A 772 0.79 35.47 16.97
C PRO A 772 1.41 34.90 18.29
N THR A 773 0.59 34.90 19.35
CA THR A 773 0.92 34.83 20.79
C THR A 773 1.09 33.41 21.41
N PRO A 774 1.70 33.29 22.61
CA PRO A 774 2.06 32.00 23.23
C PRO A 774 0.93 31.29 24.02
N SER A 775 1.14 30.01 24.35
CA SER A 775 0.28 29.15 25.19
C SER A 775 1.07 28.51 26.34
N GLU A 776 0.36 27.97 27.34
CA GLU A 776 0.86 27.71 28.71
C GLU A 776 1.61 26.37 28.93
N SER A 777 2.23 26.26 30.12
CA SER A 777 3.20 25.23 30.55
C SER A 777 2.56 23.99 31.21
N PRO A 778 3.12 22.77 31.05
CA PRO A 778 2.67 21.55 31.73
C PRO A 778 3.42 21.21 33.05
N THR A 779 2.73 20.49 33.93
CA THR A 779 3.16 19.96 35.25
C THR A 779 4.04 18.69 35.14
N PRO A 780 4.84 18.32 36.18
CA PRO A 780 5.80 17.22 36.11
C PRO A 780 5.27 15.82 36.50
N GLU A 781 6.06 14.81 36.14
CA GLU A 781 5.80 13.37 36.08
C GLU A 781 6.20 12.57 37.35
N PRO A 782 5.59 11.40 37.66
CA PRO A 782 5.95 10.58 38.83
C PRO A 782 7.10 9.55 38.61
N SER A 783 7.74 9.18 39.72
CA SER A 783 9.00 8.39 39.81
C SER A 783 8.83 6.86 39.68
N PRO A 784 9.84 6.09 39.17
CA PRO A 784 9.74 4.64 38.94
C PRO A 784 9.94 3.73 40.18
N THR A 785 9.38 2.52 40.11
CA THR A 785 9.45 1.45 41.12
C THR A 785 10.55 0.40 40.81
N PRO A 786 11.17 -0.27 41.82
CA PRO A 786 12.37 -1.09 41.63
C PRO A 786 12.16 -2.60 41.36
N THR A 787 13.25 -3.22 40.87
CA THR A 787 13.46 -4.61 40.39
C THR A 787 13.43 -5.70 41.49
N PRO A 788 13.04 -6.97 41.19
CA PRO A 788 12.98 -8.07 42.18
C PRO A 788 14.29 -8.87 42.38
N GLU A 789 14.39 -9.59 43.50
CA GLU A 789 15.43 -10.59 43.86
C GLU A 789 14.87 -12.04 43.98
N PRO A 790 15.72 -13.11 43.95
CA PRO A 790 15.29 -14.52 43.81
C PRO A 790 15.46 -15.41 45.06
N SER A 791 14.73 -16.56 45.17
CA SER A 791 15.13 -17.85 45.83
C SER A 791 13.98 -18.93 45.74
N PRO A 792 14.07 -20.20 46.23
CA PRO A 792 14.42 -21.40 45.44
C PRO A 792 13.38 -22.58 45.48
N THR A 793 13.70 -23.71 44.82
CA THR A 793 12.98 -25.02 44.80
C THR A 793 13.53 -26.05 45.84
N PRO A 794 13.05 -27.33 46.04
CA PRO A 794 11.98 -28.14 45.40
C PRO A 794 11.06 -29.05 46.34
N SER A 795 10.20 -29.90 45.72
CA SER A 795 9.53 -31.16 46.23
C SER A 795 8.29 -31.06 47.14
N GLU A 796 7.26 -31.95 47.17
CA GLU A 796 7.07 -33.35 46.66
C GLU A 796 5.68 -33.64 45.96
N SER A 797 5.49 -34.88 45.47
CA SER A 797 4.29 -35.52 44.85
C SER A 797 3.19 -35.94 45.88
N PRO A 798 1.99 -36.54 45.54
CA PRO A 798 1.57 -37.22 44.29
C PRO A 798 0.10 -37.02 43.77
N THR A 799 -0.16 -37.57 42.58
CA THR A 799 -1.46 -37.92 41.91
C THR A 799 -2.13 -39.17 42.56
N PRO A 800 -3.33 -39.70 42.16
CA PRO A 800 -4.28 -39.36 41.06
C PRO A 800 -5.81 -39.35 41.40
N GLY A 801 -6.69 -39.02 40.44
CA GLY A 801 -8.15 -39.27 40.55
C GLY A 801 -9.10 -38.73 39.45
N GLU A 802 -9.24 -39.46 38.33
CA GLU A 802 -10.40 -39.67 37.41
C GLU A 802 -11.42 -38.56 36.97
N THR A 803 -11.45 -38.31 35.64
CA THR A 803 -12.58 -38.22 34.67
C THR A 803 -14.02 -38.45 35.20
N PRO A 804 -15.07 -37.63 34.85
CA PRO A 804 -15.70 -37.72 33.51
C PRO A 804 -16.43 -36.49 32.88
N ASP A 805 -16.61 -36.61 31.56
CA ASP A 805 -17.56 -35.91 30.64
C ASP A 805 -18.94 -36.69 30.67
N PRO A 806 -20.13 -36.23 30.18
CA PRO A 806 -20.40 -35.10 29.28
C PRO A 806 -21.71 -34.26 29.51
N SER A 807 -21.91 -33.27 28.63
CA SER A 807 -23.20 -32.78 28.06
C SER A 807 -24.24 -32.03 28.94
N GLU A 808 -24.64 -30.81 28.54
CA GLU A 808 -25.95 -30.53 27.89
C GLU A 808 -26.16 -29.05 27.47
N SER A 809 -27.23 -28.80 26.69
CA SER A 809 -27.62 -27.53 26.03
C SER A 809 -28.41 -26.57 26.96
N PRO A 810 -28.74 -25.31 26.57
CA PRO A 810 -29.95 -25.09 25.76
C PRO A 810 -29.93 -23.93 24.74
N THR A 811 -30.72 -24.08 23.68
CA THR A 811 -31.17 -23.04 22.73
C THR A 811 -32.19 -22.07 23.37
N PRO A 812 -32.36 -20.83 22.85
CA PRO A 812 -33.67 -20.50 22.28
C PRO A 812 -33.64 -19.59 21.02
N ALA A 813 -34.73 -19.67 20.25
CA ALA A 813 -35.20 -18.76 19.19
C ALA A 813 -36.76 -18.70 19.28
N PRO A 814 -37.55 -17.94 18.48
CA PRO A 814 -37.21 -17.02 17.37
C PRO A 814 -38.05 -15.69 17.31
N SER A 815 -37.96 -14.96 16.18
CA SER A 815 -38.95 -13.99 15.60
C SER A 815 -39.00 -12.56 16.22
N GLU A 816 -39.09 -11.43 15.50
CA GLU A 816 -39.81 -11.08 14.24
C GLU A 816 -39.13 -9.93 13.42
N SER A 817 -39.67 -9.64 12.23
CA SER A 817 -39.30 -8.53 11.31
C SER A 817 -40.23 -7.31 11.49
N PRO A 818 -39.85 -6.07 11.11
CA PRO A 818 -40.22 -5.59 9.77
C PRO A 818 -39.23 -4.62 9.07
N SER A 819 -39.38 -4.49 7.75
CA SER A 819 -38.79 -3.46 6.87
C SER A 819 -39.53 -2.11 6.97
N PRO A 820 -38.93 -0.97 6.56
CA PRO A 820 -39.42 -0.36 5.31
C PRO A 820 -38.36 0.31 4.40
N ASP A 821 -38.66 0.35 3.11
CA ASP A 821 -38.14 1.27 2.05
C ASP A 821 -39.30 2.23 1.66
N PRO A 822 -39.05 3.50 1.26
CA PRO A 822 -39.08 3.80 -0.19
C PRO A 822 -38.15 4.94 -0.69
N SER A 823 -37.38 4.65 -1.75
CA SER A 823 -37.25 5.42 -3.02
C SER A 823 -37.15 6.97 -3.03
N ALA A 824 -36.08 7.52 -3.65
CA ALA A 824 -36.15 8.43 -4.84
C ALA A 824 -34.77 8.97 -5.32
N THR A 825 -34.58 9.03 -6.65
CA THR A 825 -33.42 9.61 -7.38
C THR A 825 -33.52 11.15 -7.55
N PRO A 826 -32.46 11.89 -7.93
CA PRO A 826 -32.19 12.07 -9.38
C PRO A 826 -30.70 12.15 -9.82
N ASP A 827 -30.57 12.04 -11.15
CA ASP A 827 -29.42 12.02 -12.07
C ASP A 827 -28.59 13.33 -12.17
N PRO A 828 -27.33 13.27 -12.66
CA PRO A 828 -26.90 14.25 -13.68
C PRO A 828 -26.04 13.71 -14.85
N SER A 829 -26.60 13.77 -16.05
CA SER A 829 -26.09 14.49 -17.25
C SER A 829 -24.59 14.45 -17.62
N ASP A 830 -24.30 13.70 -18.69
CA ASP A 830 -23.53 14.06 -19.91
C ASP A 830 -22.21 14.89 -19.82
N PRO A 831 -21.04 14.32 -20.18
CA PRO A 831 -19.77 15.05 -20.31
C PRO A 831 -19.42 15.45 -21.76
N ALA A 832 -19.14 16.75 -21.95
CA ALA A 832 -18.75 17.32 -23.24
C ALA A 832 -17.30 17.00 -23.68
N THR A 833 -17.10 16.84 -25.00
CA THR A 833 -15.79 16.78 -25.68
C THR A 833 -15.07 18.13 -25.70
N PRO A 834 -13.73 18.16 -25.59
CA PRO A 834 -12.96 18.93 -26.59
C PRO A 834 -11.57 18.36 -26.97
N GLY A 835 -11.15 18.58 -28.23
CA GLY A 835 -9.74 18.79 -28.60
C GLY A 835 -8.99 17.67 -29.35
N ALA A 836 -8.75 17.86 -30.65
CA ALA A 836 -7.82 17.07 -31.49
C ALA A 836 -6.41 17.75 -31.56
N PRO A 837 -5.40 17.24 -32.32
CA PRO A 837 -5.39 17.49 -33.78
C PRO A 837 -4.65 16.48 -34.72
N SER A 838 -4.87 16.65 -36.04
CA SER A 838 -3.93 16.38 -37.18
C SER A 838 -3.83 14.99 -37.87
N SER A 839 -4.75 14.72 -38.82
CA SER A 839 -4.59 14.60 -40.32
C SER A 839 -3.20 14.27 -40.98
N PRO A 840 -3.14 13.76 -42.26
CA PRO A 840 -4.08 14.05 -43.37
C PRO A 840 -4.43 12.98 -44.47
N SER A 841 -5.64 13.15 -45.03
CA SER A 841 -6.04 13.14 -46.47
C SER A 841 -6.09 11.87 -47.38
N GLY A 842 -7.25 11.70 -48.04
CA GLY A 842 -7.42 10.96 -49.32
C GLY A 842 -8.90 10.74 -49.72
N THR A 843 -9.39 11.25 -50.86
CA THR A 843 -10.82 11.18 -51.29
C THR A 843 -11.01 11.54 -52.79
N PRO A 844 -12.13 11.20 -53.48
CA PRO A 844 -12.71 9.87 -53.75
C PRO A 844 -12.43 9.49 -55.24
N PRO A 845 -13.31 9.51 -56.30
CA PRO A 845 -14.79 9.49 -56.48
C PRO A 845 -15.37 8.28 -57.29
N ALA A 846 -16.65 7.91 -57.07
CA ALA A 846 -17.70 7.68 -58.11
C ALA A 846 -18.89 6.80 -57.62
N ALA A 847 -20.11 7.16 -58.02
CA ALA A 847 -21.40 6.45 -57.82
C ALA A 847 -22.00 6.08 -59.21
N PRO A 848 -23.28 5.68 -59.41
CA PRO A 848 -24.39 5.36 -58.47
C PRO A 848 -25.22 4.09 -58.83
N SER A 849 -26.22 3.72 -58.00
CA SER A 849 -27.67 3.68 -58.36
C SER A 849 -28.55 2.89 -57.37
N ASP A 850 -29.76 3.41 -57.13
CA ASP A 850 -30.89 2.87 -56.35
C ASP A 850 -32.00 2.44 -57.36
N PRO A 851 -32.98 1.56 -57.02
CA PRO A 851 -34.23 2.08 -56.44
C PRO A 851 -35.03 1.16 -55.48
N ALA A 852 -35.39 1.72 -54.33
CA ALA A 852 -36.76 1.88 -53.80
C ALA A 852 -37.71 0.69 -53.46
N LYS A 853 -38.32 0.86 -52.26
CA LYS A 853 -39.41 0.13 -51.57
C LYS A 853 -40.75 0.08 -52.33
N PRO A 854 -41.61 -0.93 -52.09
CA PRO A 854 -42.83 -0.77 -51.25
C PRO A 854 -43.08 -2.00 -50.32
N GLN A 855 -44.01 -2.05 -49.34
CA GLN A 855 -44.78 -1.08 -48.53
C GLN A 855 -45.47 -1.84 -47.35
N GLU A 856 -45.83 -1.15 -46.24
CA GLU A 856 -46.56 -1.68 -45.06
C GLU A 856 -48.11 -1.52 -45.24
N PRO A 857 -49.01 -2.25 -44.53
CA PRO A 857 -49.41 -1.80 -43.17
C PRO A 857 -50.00 -2.83 -42.17
N SER A 858 -49.84 -2.51 -40.88
CA SER A 858 -50.78 -2.63 -39.72
C SER A 858 -51.72 -3.84 -39.49
N GLY A 859 -51.75 -4.34 -38.24
CA GLY A 859 -52.97 -4.91 -37.63
C GLY A 859 -52.75 -5.90 -36.48
N GLY A 860 -53.15 -5.55 -35.25
CA GLY A 860 -53.51 -6.53 -34.20
C GLY A 860 -55.04 -6.60 -34.04
N PRO A 861 -55.62 -7.15 -32.94
CA PRO A 861 -55.01 -7.92 -31.84
C PRO A 861 -55.87 -9.14 -31.34
N LEU A 862 -55.44 -9.77 -30.23
CA LEU A 862 -56.23 -10.58 -29.25
C LEU A 862 -56.90 -11.95 -29.59
N ALA A 863 -56.47 -12.97 -28.83
CA ALA A 863 -57.22 -14.03 -28.11
C ALA A 863 -58.35 -14.87 -28.77
N SER A 864 -58.25 -16.21 -28.64
CA SER A 864 -59.36 -17.09 -28.16
C SER A 864 -58.91 -18.52 -27.79
N THR A 865 -59.66 -19.13 -26.87
CA THR A 865 -59.54 -20.48 -26.28
C THR A 865 -59.94 -21.65 -27.19
N GLY A 866 -59.45 -22.87 -26.93
CA GLY A 866 -59.94 -24.08 -27.61
C GLY A 866 -59.46 -25.43 -27.06
N VAL A 867 -60.01 -25.87 -25.92
CA VAL A 867 -59.80 -27.24 -25.38
C VAL A 867 -60.45 -28.30 -26.27
N ARG A 868 -59.76 -29.41 -26.57
CA ARG A 868 -60.41 -30.74 -26.74
C ARG A 868 -59.55 -31.92 -26.25
N VAL A 869 -60.27 -32.87 -25.65
CA VAL A 869 -59.82 -34.14 -25.07
C VAL A 869 -59.65 -35.20 -26.17
N GLY A 870 -58.68 -36.10 -26.01
CA GLY A 870 -58.48 -37.29 -26.86
C GLY A 870 -57.71 -38.40 -26.16
N LEU A 871 -58.41 -39.20 -25.33
CA LEU A 871 -57.91 -40.49 -24.84
C LEU A 871 -57.96 -41.54 -25.96
N PRO A 872 -57.16 -42.63 -25.90
CA PRO A 872 -57.80 -43.87 -25.46
C PRO A 872 -56.95 -44.81 -24.59
N LEU A 873 -57.69 -45.66 -23.86
CA LEU A 873 -57.31 -46.96 -23.30
C LEU A 873 -56.73 -47.91 -24.37
N ALA A 874 -56.09 -49.06 -24.07
CA ALA A 874 -55.43 -49.65 -22.90
C ALA A 874 -54.90 -51.04 -23.34
N VAL A 875 -54.07 -51.72 -22.54
CA VAL A 875 -54.19 -53.15 -22.17
C VAL A 875 -53.01 -53.48 -21.24
N ALA A 876 -53.30 -54.16 -20.13
CA ALA A 876 -52.30 -54.69 -19.21
C ALA A 876 -52.27 -56.22 -19.28
N VAL A 877 -51.09 -56.81 -19.09
CA VAL A 877 -50.94 -58.23 -18.71
C VAL A 877 -49.97 -58.32 -17.54
N LEU A 878 -50.46 -58.85 -16.42
CA LEU A 878 -49.69 -59.23 -15.24
C LEU A 878 -49.18 -60.65 -15.38
N ALA A 879 -47.97 -60.92 -14.88
CA ALA A 879 -47.56 -62.26 -14.48
C ALA A 879 -46.69 -62.17 -13.21
N VAL A 880 -47.21 -62.71 -12.11
CA VAL A 880 -46.49 -62.85 -10.83
C VAL A 880 -46.48 -64.33 -10.46
N MET A 881 -45.29 -64.92 -10.39
CA MET A 881 -44.95 -66.07 -9.53
C MET A 881 -43.50 -65.86 -9.08
N GLY A 882 -43.09 -66.11 -7.84
CA GLY A 882 -43.77 -66.81 -6.76
C GLY A 882 -42.98 -68.06 -6.38
N GLY A 883 -41.92 -67.89 -5.58
CA GLY A 883 -41.04 -69.01 -5.19
C GLY A 883 -40.05 -68.60 -4.11
N ALA A 884 -40.33 -68.99 -2.86
CA ALA A 884 -39.41 -68.90 -1.74
C ALA A 884 -39.10 -70.31 -1.23
N LEU A 885 -37.86 -70.59 -0.77
CA LEU A 885 -37.54 -71.14 0.56
C LEU A 885 -36.05 -71.54 0.75
N LEU A 886 -35.47 -71.02 1.84
CA LEU A 886 -34.63 -71.69 2.85
C LEU A 886 -33.30 -72.45 2.53
N VAL A 887 -32.19 -71.78 2.89
CA VAL A 887 -31.31 -72.07 4.07
C VAL A 887 -30.27 -73.22 4.10
N SER A 888 -29.06 -72.77 4.48
CA SER A 888 -27.97 -73.39 5.27
C SER A 888 -26.73 -73.97 4.56
N ARG A 889 -25.50 -73.99 5.12
CA ARG A 889 -24.72 -73.17 6.10
C ARG A 889 -23.46 -74.01 6.44
N ARG A 890 -22.23 -73.50 6.19
CA ARG A 890 -20.91 -74.01 6.69
C ARG A 890 -20.51 -75.42 6.20
N ARG A 891 -19.22 -75.77 5.99
CA ARG A 891 -18.03 -75.44 6.81
C ARG A 891 -16.73 -75.84 6.07
N ALA A 892 -15.77 -74.93 6.00
CA ALA A 892 -14.32 -75.16 6.10
C ALA A 892 -13.72 -73.83 6.55
#